data_AF-A0A109JXB7-F1
#
_entry.id   AF-A0A109JXB7-F1
#
_cell.length_a   1.000
_cell.length_b   1.000
_cell.length_c   1.000
_cell.angle_alpha   90.00
_cell.angle_beta   90.00
_cell.angle_gamma   90.00
#
_symmetry.space_group_name_H-M   'P 1'
#
loop_
_entity.id
_entity.type
_entity.pdbx_description
1 polymer ?
#
loop_
_entity_poly.entity_id
_entity_poly.type
_entity_poly.pdbx_seq_one_letter_code
_entity_poly.pdbx_strand_id
1 'polypeptide(L)'
;MWGRFTRYACGGTAIAVIALYLTHPAAAEPIQRTARAAGSVIDRKTGEEVRFVDLSDWQNVALHQDLLGGDVLRTNANGQLAILFADHTQVRLGRNSALQVKQMAADGDTILNLQSGTIWARAQRGGQGLTVETPAAAAAIRGTDWTMTVKGDQTSLIVLEGRVELKNEHGSVEVAQGEAAVATIGQAPRKLVIVTPDDREQMLFYLTLRGGFTFMPASPLPMEKMRSERGRIEARTPEARTAEDWLTLAEVQLSFDGRREALKSLARARALKLSVTQSARADLIEALIAGAEKRYDDAARLFSRAEPALDPQRRSIAAYGGYYSRSLRDPDHVETPPASITGPYAAAMKAYTAGFLEDIPAAIRTMKEAEARYPTDSRLPALRAQLALLINDRAQMREAIERSLSIDPMDPDGLQARARMRADFEGNLDAALADLNKAIEIAPGSAMAWNDLGLLQDARGASREAEVAFKKAIELDPDDPISHANLAILYLDQSRMKEAKREIDLALAADPAFDVALLARGRYYLQTGEREKAIEDLLAASTANPSYSQAQLMLAAGHYERGNRDPSNQALENADRLDKNDPVIAAFRTAVAIDDYDADGAIANAQEFLRRARARGGDFSALGANQDAGSTLNNAFRLQGLDAWGRYYGDAVFDPFEGSGFTDQALKGSINPFKNAITFGDSVIENTANATSFSSLFQGLLLDPHMLSGRSRSATLLRTPFIEGSIGGGINSVGGHTGRVGEAEIQGFANETIPISFFGNFEWEEIPAEGDYANFGNFSTENKLLSANGYITATLTPEDRLVAFINQSRSDFDLNSLTLDPSPSARFNDELFFPLLGFDLAPPELPFYRSEHNSLDNLNSGVGWSHTFGYRNIVNAALLYSEVKSQSTNDFVFDQSAVPFLGGPPPDLVPFGHTNESLSSKSYVAAISHSLGTDNGLTWRYGLEGGWIDTRASGFAEFFELFSLFVPDVTIDPEEASNRTNLTRAYVDLLHEITPDLKAEYALHATWLDGDGTDVSRLEPRLGVAWAPVEDQWLRAAFMRQSVEIGVPTLAPIGIVGLQPNQIAVGVDGYVDTAQLQWDSQWTDRFFTSMSYQHQELHDMTIGLPLTALPAFDSLTLERASLDRASVTANFALGNGFGLSATYARMDSENKDEASVNFGGALPFVPRNSGQVALTWVNEAKVKATIAANYIGKRDGDDIGTELDDFWTLDANMIWEPFDKRFALEVAAFNLLDEKFEITPGVPGWGRAVKGTFKVRF
;
A
#
# COMPACT_ATOMS: atom_id res chain seq x y z
N MET A 1 62.85 34.30 21.12
CA MET A 1 62.91 33.96 22.56
C MET A 1 62.13 35.02 23.32
N TRP A 2 61.20 34.56 24.15
CA TRP A 2 60.60 35.23 25.33
C TRP A 2 60.58 36.76 25.43
N GLY A 3 59.40 37.30 25.77
CA GLY A 3 59.31 38.60 26.43
C GLY A 3 57.88 39.07 26.66
N ARG A 4 57.35 38.83 27.86
CA ARG A 4 56.19 39.54 28.42
C ARG A 4 56.46 41.06 28.50
N PHE A 5 55.37 41.81 28.63
CA PHE A 5 55.19 43.28 28.74
C PHE A 5 55.00 43.97 27.37
N THR A 6 53.89 44.66 27.09
CA THR A 6 53.17 45.57 27.98
C THR A 6 51.71 45.79 27.51
N ARG A 7 50.80 45.78 28.48
CA ARG A 7 49.45 46.36 28.41
C ARG A 7 49.52 47.85 28.04
N TYR A 8 48.38 48.39 27.61
CA TYR A 8 48.05 49.80 27.35
C TYR A 8 48.16 50.27 25.90
N ALA A 9 47.28 49.71 25.06
CA ALA A 9 46.47 50.51 24.14
C ALA A 9 45.02 49.98 24.15
N CYS A 10 44.48 49.76 25.35
CA CYS A 10 43.04 49.65 25.58
C CYS A 10 42.48 51.09 25.59
N GLY A 11 41.64 51.43 24.62
CA GLY A 11 40.93 52.72 24.65
C GLY A 11 40.17 53.09 23.37
N GLY A 12 40.43 52.45 22.23
CA GLY A 12 39.87 52.90 20.94
C GLY A 12 38.95 51.93 20.20
N THR A 13 39.00 50.63 20.48
CA THR A 13 38.40 49.61 19.59
C THR A 13 37.26 48.79 20.20
N ALA A 14 36.92 49.00 21.46
CA ALA A 14 35.79 48.31 22.10
C ALA A 14 34.42 48.98 21.86
N ILE A 15 34.38 50.22 21.38
CA ILE A 15 33.12 50.96 21.16
C ILE A 15 32.58 50.78 19.72
N ALA A 16 33.42 50.39 18.76
CA ALA A 16 32.98 50.18 17.38
C ALA A 16 32.36 48.79 17.12
N VAL A 17 32.64 47.78 17.97
CA VAL A 17 32.07 46.43 17.82
C VAL A 17 30.76 46.28 18.61
N ILE A 18 30.55 47.03 19.68
CA ILE A 18 29.27 47.01 20.43
C ILE A 18 28.16 47.76 19.69
N ALA A 19 28.49 48.76 18.86
CA ALA A 19 27.50 49.50 18.07
C ALA A 19 26.95 48.73 16.85
N LEU A 20 27.59 47.61 16.43
CA LEU A 20 27.12 46.77 15.32
C LEU A 20 26.29 45.55 15.78
N TYR A 21 26.19 45.30 17.09
CA TYR A 21 25.37 44.23 17.66
C TYR A 21 24.10 44.75 18.40
N LEU A 22 23.85 46.05 18.43
CA LEU A 22 22.71 46.65 19.13
C LEU A 22 21.50 46.99 18.23
N THR A 23 21.45 46.46 17.01
CA THR A 23 20.25 46.54 16.16
C THR A 23 19.91 45.18 15.56
N HIS A 24 19.79 44.17 16.42
CA HIS A 24 18.89 43.06 16.17
C HIS A 24 17.79 43.17 17.23
N PRO A 25 16.49 43.17 16.87
CA PRO A 25 15.48 42.89 17.87
C PRO A 25 15.84 41.54 18.47
N ALA A 26 16.22 41.53 19.75
CA ALA A 26 16.40 40.30 20.49
C ALA A 26 15.03 39.63 20.57
N ALA A 27 14.81 38.59 19.76
CA ALA A 27 13.75 37.64 20.08
C ALA A 27 14.05 37.14 21.49
N ALA A 28 13.11 37.29 22.42
CA ALA A 28 13.28 36.79 23.77
C ALA A 28 13.48 35.27 23.70
N GLU A 29 14.68 34.78 24.01
CA GLU A 29 14.94 33.35 24.10
C GLU A 29 14.06 32.75 25.21
N PRO A 30 13.54 31.51 25.05
CA PRO A 30 12.79 30.83 26.08
C PRO A 30 13.57 30.87 27.40
N ILE A 31 12.90 31.30 28.48
CA ILE A 31 13.53 31.39 29.79
C ILE A 31 13.84 29.96 30.23
N GLN A 32 15.12 29.62 30.37
CA GLN A 32 15.53 28.32 30.88
C GLN A 32 15.10 28.17 32.35
N ARG A 33 14.34 27.11 32.63
CA ARG A 33 13.83 26.77 33.97
C ARG A 33 14.56 25.54 34.47
N THR A 34 15.01 25.54 35.72
CA THR A 34 15.78 24.41 36.31
C THR A 34 14.89 23.27 36.84
N ALA A 35 13.59 23.51 36.97
CA ALA A 35 12.59 22.53 37.40
C ALA A 35 12.00 21.78 36.21
N ARG A 36 11.50 20.56 36.45
CA ARG A 36 10.88 19.72 35.42
C ARG A 36 9.69 20.45 34.80
N ALA A 37 9.73 20.64 33.48
CA ALA A 37 8.64 21.25 32.73
C ALA A 37 7.34 20.44 32.90
N ALA A 38 6.27 21.15 33.17
CA ALA A 38 4.91 20.64 33.25
C ALA A 38 4.24 20.59 31.86
N GLY A 39 4.70 21.42 30.92
CA GLY A 39 4.30 21.43 29.52
C GLY A 39 5.09 22.47 28.72
N SER A 40 4.83 22.57 27.42
CA SER A 40 5.49 23.50 26.52
C SER A 40 4.47 24.19 25.60
N VAL A 41 4.76 25.45 25.27
CA VAL A 41 3.97 26.23 24.31
C VAL A 41 4.35 25.83 22.89
N ILE A 42 3.39 25.31 22.12
CA ILE A 42 3.60 24.81 20.75
C ILE A 42 3.32 25.89 19.72
N ASP A 43 2.36 26.78 19.98
CA ASP A 43 1.96 27.85 19.04
C ASP A 43 1.47 29.10 19.80
N ARG A 44 1.70 30.29 19.22
CA ARG A 44 1.27 31.60 19.73
C ARG A 44 0.96 32.57 18.58
N LYS A 45 0.07 33.54 18.81
CA LYS A 45 -0.37 34.46 17.76
C LYS A 45 0.21 35.87 17.88
N THR A 46 -0.35 36.74 18.72
CA THR A 46 0.22 38.08 18.99
C THR A 46 -0.10 38.59 20.40
N GLY A 47 0.92 39.07 21.11
CA GLY A 47 0.81 39.77 22.40
C GLY A 47 0.29 38.93 23.57
N GLU A 48 0.49 37.61 23.55
CA GLU A 48 0.17 36.71 24.67
C GLU A 48 1.22 36.80 25.78
N GLU A 49 0.76 36.75 27.03
CA GLU A 49 1.61 36.94 28.20
C GLU A 49 1.50 35.77 29.17
N VAL A 50 2.63 35.41 29.79
CA VAL A 50 2.77 34.45 30.87
C VAL A 50 3.31 35.15 32.10
N ARG A 51 2.77 34.79 33.26
CA ARG A 51 3.32 35.12 34.56
C ARG A 51 3.83 33.85 35.20
N PHE A 52 5.15 33.72 35.24
CA PHE A 52 5.82 32.57 35.83
C PHE A 52 5.68 32.57 37.35
N VAL A 53 5.62 31.40 37.98
CA VAL A 53 5.53 31.27 39.44
C VAL A 53 6.75 31.85 40.15
N ASP A 54 7.92 31.84 39.50
CA ASP A 54 9.18 32.35 40.06
C ASP A 54 9.43 33.83 39.75
N LEU A 55 8.57 34.48 38.97
CA LEU A 55 8.70 35.89 38.57
C LEU A 55 7.39 36.64 38.85
N SER A 56 7.45 37.79 39.52
CA SER A 56 6.23 38.51 39.91
C SER A 56 5.54 39.23 38.74
N ASP A 57 6.28 39.53 37.68
CA ASP A 57 5.85 40.34 36.55
C ASP A 57 5.38 39.48 35.36
N TRP A 58 4.44 40.02 34.58
CA TRP A 58 4.03 39.43 33.31
C TRP A 58 5.15 39.56 32.28
N GLN A 59 5.33 38.52 31.46
CA GLN A 59 6.30 38.42 30.37
C GLN A 59 5.57 37.96 29.10
N ASN A 60 6.11 38.24 27.92
CA ASN A 60 5.57 37.67 26.69
C ASN A 60 5.87 36.16 26.61
N VAL A 61 4.93 35.38 26.06
CA VAL A 61 5.07 33.93 25.93
C VAL A 61 5.99 33.59 24.75
N ALA A 62 7.12 32.92 24.94
CA ALA A 62 7.92 32.43 23.81
C ALA A 62 7.40 31.08 23.26
N LEU A 63 7.65 30.80 21.97
CA LEU A 63 7.49 29.45 21.42
C LEU A 63 8.44 28.48 22.14
N HIS A 64 7.98 27.25 22.38
CA HIS A 64 8.67 26.22 23.16
C HIS A 64 9.01 26.64 24.60
N GLN A 65 8.33 27.64 25.16
CA GLN A 65 8.51 28.02 26.56
C GLN A 65 8.01 26.91 27.49
N ASP A 66 8.91 26.42 28.34
CA ASP A 66 8.58 25.48 29.41
C ASP A 66 7.70 26.15 30.48
N LEU A 67 6.64 25.46 30.87
CA LEU A 67 5.69 25.86 31.90
C LEU A 67 5.91 25.05 33.18
N LEU A 68 5.75 25.66 34.35
CA LEU A 68 5.78 24.98 35.65
C LEU A 68 4.43 25.06 36.39
N GLY A 69 4.25 24.20 37.41
CA GLY A 69 3.17 24.34 38.36
C GLY A 69 3.21 25.69 39.07
N GLY A 70 2.11 26.44 39.00
CA GLY A 70 1.92 27.79 39.52
C GLY A 70 1.84 28.89 38.46
N ASP A 71 2.31 28.61 37.23
CA ASP A 71 2.34 29.59 36.14
C ASP A 71 0.92 29.98 35.69
N VAL A 72 0.75 31.25 35.29
CA VAL A 72 -0.52 31.79 34.77
C VAL A 72 -0.32 32.33 33.36
N LEU A 73 -1.11 31.85 32.42
CA LEU A 73 -1.11 32.23 31.00
C LEU A 73 -2.33 33.09 30.70
N ARG A 74 -2.16 34.16 29.92
CA ARG A 74 -3.27 34.99 29.44
C ARG A 74 -3.19 35.31 27.96
N THR A 75 -4.34 35.33 27.30
CA THR A 75 -4.51 35.79 25.92
C THR A 75 -5.28 37.10 25.89
N ASN A 76 -4.93 37.96 24.92
CA ASN A 76 -5.62 39.23 24.68
C ASN A 76 -6.84 39.03 23.73
N ALA A 77 -7.41 40.13 23.22
CA ALA A 77 -8.57 40.09 22.33
C ALA A 77 -8.29 39.47 20.94
N ASN A 78 -7.02 39.37 20.53
CA ASN A 78 -6.59 38.84 19.25
C ASN A 78 -5.81 37.52 19.39
N GLY A 79 -5.28 37.26 20.59
CA GLY A 79 -4.32 36.20 20.87
C GLY A 79 -4.94 34.82 21.12
N GLN A 80 -4.12 33.80 20.87
CA GLN A 80 -4.42 32.38 21.06
C GLN A 80 -3.13 31.65 21.44
N LEU A 81 -3.23 30.58 22.24
CA LEU A 81 -2.09 29.74 22.60
C LEU A 81 -2.42 28.27 22.37
N ALA A 82 -1.44 27.50 21.93
CA ALA A 82 -1.49 26.04 21.91
C ALA A 82 -0.40 25.49 22.84
N ILE A 83 -0.79 24.55 23.70
CA ILE A 83 0.05 24.04 24.79
C ILE A 83 -0.05 22.51 24.78
N LEU A 84 1.11 21.86 24.80
CA LEU A 84 1.22 20.42 24.99
C LEU A 84 1.81 20.15 26.37
N PHE A 85 1.05 19.47 27.22
CA PHE A 85 1.46 19.13 28.57
C PHE A 85 2.24 17.82 28.64
N ALA A 86 3.03 17.64 29.70
CA ALA A 86 3.92 16.49 29.89
C ALA A 86 3.17 15.15 30.04
N ASP A 87 1.87 15.18 30.36
CA ASP A 87 0.97 14.02 30.41
C ASP A 87 0.26 13.75 29.06
N HIS A 88 0.70 14.41 27.98
CA HIS A 88 0.11 14.42 26.64
C HIS A 88 -1.27 15.11 26.54
N THR A 89 -1.68 15.87 27.56
CA THR A 89 -2.88 16.71 27.44
C THR A 89 -2.62 17.85 26.46
N GLN A 90 -3.44 17.94 25.42
CA GLN A 90 -3.39 18.99 24.40
C GLN A 90 -4.36 20.09 24.80
N VAL A 91 -3.94 21.35 24.75
CA VAL A 91 -4.78 22.50 25.12
C VAL A 91 -4.64 23.63 24.11
N ARG A 92 -5.77 24.22 23.72
CA ARG A 92 -5.83 25.52 23.04
C ARG A 92 -6.61 26.53 23.86
N LEU A 93 -6.00 27.68 24.06
CA LEU A 93 -6.58 28.80 24.80
C LEU A 93 -7.08 29.86 23.82
N GLY A 94 -8.37 30.20 23.92
CA GLY A 94 -9.03 31.19 23.06
C GLY A 94 -8.75 32.62 23.50
N ARG A 95 -9.36 33.60 22.84
CA ARG A 95 -9.19 35.04 23.13
C ARG A 95 -9.69 35.41 24.52
N ASN A 96 -9.10 36.43 25.13
CA ASN A 96 -9.47 36.97 26.45
C ASN A 96 -9.55 35.91 27.55
N SER A 97 -8.66 34.93 27.50
CA SER A 97 -8.68 33.80 28.41
C SER A 97 -7.51 33.87 29.40
N ALA A 98 -7.72 33.34 30.60
CA ALA A 98 -6.69 33.24 31.62
C ALA A 98 -6.70 31.83 32.23
N LEU A 99 -5.57 31.14 32.14
CA LEU A 99 -5.39 29.76 32.59
C LEU A 99 -4.23 29.69 33.57
N GLN A 100 -4.46 29.12 34.75
CA GLN A 100 -3.41 28.82 35.73
C GLN A 100 -3.13 27.32 35.75
N VAL A 101 -1.86 26.94 35.64
CA VAL A 101 -1.39 25.56 35.87
C VAL A 101 -1.26 25.40 37.39
N LYS A 102 -2.16 24.68 38.06
CA LYS A 102 -2.08 24.53 39.53
C LYS A 102 -1.14 23.41 39.93
N GLN A 103 -1.28 22.26 39.29
CA GLN A 103 -0.51 21.06 39.58
C GLN A 103 -0.42 20.23 38.32
N MET A 104 0.76 19.69 38.06
CA MET A 104 0.98 18.78 36.94
C MET A 104 2.28 18.03 37.16
N ALA A 105 2.23 16.71 36.99
CA ALA A 105 3.39 15.84 37.01
C ALA A 105 3.19 14.80 35.90
N ALA A 106 4.28 14.26 35.35
CA ALA A 106 4.18 13.17 34.39
C ALA A 106 3.58 11.88 35.00
N ASP A 107 3.51 11.81 36.34
CA ASP A 107 3.19 10.62 37.13
C ASP A 107 1.97 10.84 38.07
N GLY A 108 1.19 11.93 37.92
CA GLY A 108 0.02 12.22 38.76
C GLY A 108 -0.97 13.26 38.18
N ASP A 109 -2.17 13.33 38.75
CA ASP A 109 -3.29 14.13 38.23
C ASP A 109 -2.93 15.59 37.88
N THR A 110 -3.41 16.03 36.71
CA THR A 110 -3.26 17.39 36.21
C THR A 110 -4.43 18.25 36.67
N ILE A 111 -4.13 19.39 37.29
CA ILE A 111 -5.12 20.36 37.77
C ILE A 111 -4.88 21.70 37.09
N LEU A 112 -5.85 22.13 36.29
CA LEU A 112 -5.86 23.42 35.61
C LEU A 112 -6.96 24.30 36.20
N ASN A 113 -6.75 25.62 36.23
CA ASN A 113 -7.72 26.59 36.70
C ASN A 113 -8.00 27.62 35.60
N LEU A 114 -9.17 27.51 34.95
CA LEU A 114 -9.63 28.45 33.93
C LEU A 114 -10.39 29.59 34.60
N GLN A 115 -9.78 30.77 34.63
CA GLN A 115 -10.30 31.94 35.33
C GLN A 115 -11.30 32.73 34.48
N SER A 116 -11.08 32.79 33.16
CA SER A 116 -11.95 33.46 32.19
C SER A 116 -11.68 32.94 30.78
N GLY A 117 -12.62 33.18 29.85
CA GLY A 117 -12.46 32.91 28.42
C GLY A 117 -12.78 31.46 28.04
N THR A 118 -12.19 30.97 26.95
CA THR A 118 -12.52 29.66 26.36
C THR A 118 -11.28 28.80 26.23
N ILE A 119 -11.41 27.52 26.57
CA ILE A 119 -10.38 26.50 26.39
C ILE A 119 -10.96 25.34 25.59
N TRP A 120 -10.18 24.83 24.65
CA TRP A 120 -10.35 23.50 24.08
C TRP A 120 -9.25 22.59 24.65
N ALA A 121 -9.57 21.35 24.96
CA ALA A 121 -8.55 20.39 25.37
C ALA A 121 -8.90 18.95 25.01
N ARG A 122 -7.85 18.15 24.85
CA ARG A 122 -7.93 16.70 24.67
C ARG A 122 -6.99 16.00 25.64
N ALA A 123 -7.55 15.09 26.43
CA ALA A 123 -6.79 14.22 27.33
C ALA A 123 -6.74 12.79 26.78
N GLN A 124 -5.61 12.09 26.96
CA GLN A 124 -5.43 10.72 26.47
C GLN A 124 -6.29 9.71 27.24
N ARG A 125 -6.92 8.75 26.53
CA ARG A 125 -7.66 7.62 27.13
C ARG A 125 -6.70 6.69 27.87
N GLY A 126 -7.10 6.23 29.06
CA GLY A 126 -6.23 5.44 29.96
C GLY A 126 -5.07 6.24 30.59
N GLY A 127 -4.98 7.55 30.31
CA GLY A 127 -4.02 8.47 30.91
C GLY A 127 -4.42 8.93 32.32
N GLN A 128 -3.67 9.89 32.87
CA GLN A 128 -3.91 10.43 34.20
C GLN A 128 -5.17 11.29 34.28
N GLY A 129 -5.64 11.54 35.49
CA GLY A 129 -6.85 12.32 35.70
C GLY A 129 -6.61 13.82 35.45
N LEU A 130 -7.37 14.41 34.54
CA LEU A 130 -7.40 15.86 34.35
C LEU A 130 -8.58 16.46 35.13
N THR A 131 -8.32 17.50 35.91
CA THR A 131 -9.35 18.30 36.58
C THR A 131 -9.22 19.75 36.16
N VAL A 132 -10.32 20.34 35.69
CA VAL A 132 -10.36 21.76 35.32
C VAL A 132 -11.32 22.50 36.25
N GLU A 133 -10.76 23.38 37.05
CA GLU A 133 -11.50 24.24 37.97
C GLU A 133 -11.86 25.56 37.30
N THR A 134 -13.06 26.04 37.59
CA THR A 134 -13.55 27.37 37.21
C THR A 134 -14.20 28.05 38.42
N PRO A 135 -14.54 29.35 38.33
CA PRO A 135 -15.26 30.02 39.41
C PRO A 135 -16.62 29.39 39.78
N ALA A 136 -17.27 28.67 38.86
CA ALA A 136 -18.63 28.15 39.06
C ALA A 136 -18.70 26.64 39.32
N ALA A 137 -17.70 25.87 38.87
CA ALA A 137 -17.65 24.41 39.00
C ALA A 137 -16.24 23.84 38.77
N ALA A 138 -16.07 22.55 39.04
CA ALA A 138 -14.90 21.76 38.63
C ALA A 138 -15.36 20.62 37.71
N ALA A 139 -14.60 20.39 36.65
CA ALA A 139 -14.81 19.30 35.71
C ALA A 139 -13.75 18.21 35.93
N ALA A 140 -14.17 16.99 36.27
CA ALA A 140 -13.29 15.83 36.31
C ALA A 140 -13.36 15.08 34.97
N ILE A 141 -12.22 15.00 34.30
CA ILE A 141 -12.09 14.61 32.89
C ILE A 141 -11.24 13.36 32.80
N ARG A 142 -11.68 12.38 32.01
CA ARG A 142 -11.02 11.08 31.87
C ARG A 142 -11.05 10.63 30.41
N GLY A 143 -9.96 10.87 29.68
CA GLY A 143 -9.83 10.45 28.27
C GLY A 143 -10.92 11.04 27.38
N THR A 144 -10.87 12.34 27.10
CA THR A 144 -12.02 13.09 26.55
C THR A 144 -11.53 14.29 25.75
N ASP A 145 -12.22 14.59 24.65
CA ASP A 145 -12.10 15.80 23.85
C ASP A 145 -13.27 16.75 24.19
N TRP A 146 -12.99 18.00 24.58
CA TRP A 146 -14.00 18.91 25.15
C TRP A 146 -13.64 20.39 24.99
N THR A 147 -14.67 21.23 25.11
CA THR A 147 -14.55 22.69 25.13
C THR A 147 -15.24 23.25 26.36
N MET A 148 -14.60 24.20 27.05
CA MET A 148 -15.19 24.90 28.20
C MET A 148 -15.05 26.41 28.05
N THR A 149 -16.08 27.13 28.46
CA THR A 149 -16.09 28.60 28.44
C THR A 149 -16.53 29.16 29.78
N VAL A 150 -15.77 30.13 30.29
CA VAL A 150 -16.07 30.91 31.49
C VAL A 150 -16.41 32.34 31.08
N LYS A 151 -17.67 32.72 31.26
CA LYS A 151 -18.19 34.05 30.93
C LYS A 151 -18.90 34.64 32.15
N GLY A 152 -18.22 35.55 32.84
CA GLY A 152 -18.75 36.15 34.07
C GLY A 152 -18.90 35.10 35.19
N ASP A 153 -20.13 34.92 35.67
CA ASP A 153 -20.49 33.97 36.73
C ASP A 153 -20.91 32.58 36.21
N GLN A 154 -20.78 32.34 34.91
CA GLN A 154 -21.23 31.12 34.25
C GLN A 154 -20.07 30.35 33.61
N THR A 155 -20.08 29.02 33.81
CA THR A 155 -19.24 28.04 33.12
C THR A 155 -20.11 27.17 32.23
N SER A 156 -19.77 27.06 30.95
CA SER A 156 -20.35 26.09 30.02
C SER A 156 -19.31 25.06 29.60
N LEU A 157 -19.74 23.82 29.45
CA LEU A 157 -18.93 22.68 29.02
C LEU A 157 -19.64 21.94 27.90
N ILE A 158 -18.91 21.59 26.85
CA ILE A 158 -19.36 20.74 25.74
C ILE A 158 -18.41 19.56 25.64
N VAL A 159 -18.95 18.33 25.62
CA VAL A 159 -18.15 17.10 25.49
C VAL A 159 -18.25 16.59 24.05
N LEU A 160 -17.11 16.51 23.38
CA LEU A 160 -17.02 16.11 21.97
C LEU A 160 -16.86 14.60 21.84
N GLU A 161 -16.22 13.98 22.83
CA GLU A 161 -15.97 12.56 22.94
C GLU A 161 -15.65 12.18 24.39
N GLY A 162 -16.04 11.00 24.85
CA GLY A 162 -15.83 10.57 26.23
C GLY A 162 -16.90 11.05 27.20
N ARG A 163 -16.53 11.19 28.49
CA ARG A 163 -17.44 11.56 29.58
C ARG A 163 -16.75 12.52 30.54
N VAL A 164 -17.48 13.54 30.99
CA VAL A 164 -17.00 14.52 31.96
C VAL A 164 -18.01 14.68 33.09
N GLU A 165 -17.54 14.60 34.34
CA GLU A 165 -18.34 14.99 35.50
C GLU A 165 -18.13 16.48 35.78
N LEU A 166 -19.19 17.29 35.63
CA LEU A 166 -19.18 18.69 36.05
C LEU A 166 -19.86 18.82 37.42
N LYS A 167 -19.12 19.28 38.44
CA LYS A 167 -19.62 19.36 39.82
C LYS A 167 -19.28 20.65 40.53
N ASN A 168 -20.12 21.03 41.48
CA ASN A 168 -19.84 22.05 42.49
C ASN A 168 -20.49 21.67 43.83
N GLU A 169 -20.42 22.55 44.83
CA GLU A 169 -20.98 22.30 46.17
C GLU A 169 -22.50 22.09 46.20
N HIS A 170 -23.22 22.44 45.12
CA HIS A 170 -24.67 22.34 45.02
C HIS A 170 -25.15 21.10 44.23
N GLY A 171 -24.25 20.35 43.56
CA GLY A 171 -24.58 19.11 42.85
C GLY A 171 -23.55 18.74 41.77
N SER A 172 -23.76 17.59 41.12
CA SER A 172 -22.97 17.14 39.96
C SER A 172 -23.86 16.67 38.82
N VAL A 173 -23.34 16.78 37.59
CA VAL A 173 -23.97 16.26 36.38
C VAL A 173 -22.90 15.59 35.53
N GLU A 174 -23.20 14.38 35.06
CA GLU A 174 -22.38 13.68 34.09
C GLU A 174 -22.77 14.10 32.67
N VAL A 175 -21.80 14.53 31.88
CA VAL A 175 -21.95 15.01 30.50
C VAL A 175 -21.28 14.01 29.57
N ALA A 176 -22.07 13.38 28.73
CA ALA A 176 -21.62 12.41 27.74
C ALA A 176 -21.33 13.08 26.40
N GLN A 177 -20.76 12.30 25.48
CA GLN A 177 -20.50 12.71 24.11
C GLN A 177 -21.73 13.35 23.43
N GLY A 178 -21.53 14.52 22.82
CA GLY A 178 -22.58 15.27 22.14
C GLY A 178 -23.51 16.05 23.09
N GLU A 179 -23.31 15.95 24.40
CA GLU A 179 -24.05 16.70 25.40
C GLU A 179 -23.26 17.94 25.87
N ALA A 180 -23.97 18.84 26.54
CA ALA A 180 -23.38 19.98 27.22
C ALA A 180 -23.95 20.18 28.61
N ALA A 181 -23.22 20.92 29.46
CA ALA A 181 -23.70 21.36 30.75
C ALA A 181 -23.30 22.81 31.02
N VAL A 182 -24.07 23.44 31.90
CA VAL A 182 -23.81 24.79 32.38
C VAL A 182 -23.91 24.81 33.90
N ALA A 183 -22.97 25.51 34.54
CA ALA A 183 -22.98 25.83 35.95
C ALA A 183 -22.90 27.35 36.13
N THR A 184 -23.68 27.89 37.05
CA THR A 184 -23.64 29.30 37.45
C THR A 184 -23.30 29.36 38.94
N ILE A 185 -22.50 30.34 39.36
CA ILE A 185 -22.10 30.49 40.76
C ILE A 185 -23.33 30.48 41.68
N GLY A 186 -23.32 29.62 42.70
CA GLY A 186 -24.43 29.46 43.65
C GLY A 186 -25.59 28.58 43.19
N GLN A 187 -25.51 27.93 42.01
CA GLN A 187 -26.52 27.01 41.50
C GLN A 187 -25.91 25.64 41.16
N ALA A 188 -26.71 24.57 41.24
CA ALA A 188 -26.28 23.24 40.80
C ALA A 188 -26.06 23.21 39.27
N PRO A 189 -25.07 22.45 38.76
CA PRO A 189 -24.87 22.27 37.32
C PRO A 189 -26.12 21.65 36.68
N ARG A 190 -26.41 22.00 35.43
CA ARG A 190 -27.53 21.43 34.66
C ARG A 190 -27.11 21.05 33.25
N LYS A 191 -27.65 19.93 32.76
CA LYS A 191 -27.44 19.46 31.39
C LYS A 191 -28.27 20.27 30.39
N LEU A 192 -27.73 20.50 29.19
CA LEU A 192 -28.40 21.09 28.04
C LEU A 192 -28.43 20.10 26.88
N VAL A 193 -29.46 20.19 26.03
CA VAL A 193 -29.54 19.45 24.76
C VAL A 193 -29.02 20.36 23.64
N ILE A 194 -28.00 19.92 22.90
CA ILE A 194 -27.48 20.66 21.74
C ILE A 194 -28.00 20.01 20.44
N VAL A 195 -28.51 20.83 19.52
CA VAL A 195 -29.08 20.40 18.21
C VAL A 195 -28.05 20.48 17.06
N THR A 196 -27.00 21.29 17.18
CA THR A 196 -25.80 21.23 16.34
C THR A 196 -24.72 22.09 17.02
N PRO A 197 -23.55 21.52 17.38
CA PRO A 197 -22.49 22.28 18.03
C PRO A 197 -21.70 23.06 16.96
N ASP A 198 -22.31 24.09 16.36
CA ASP A 198 -21.66 24.93 15.33
C ASP A 198 -20.50 25.78 15.91
N ASP A 199 -20.46 25.94 17.24
CA ASP A 199 -19.39 26.65 17.97
C ASP A 199 -18.07 25.86 18.05
N ARG A 200 -18.02 24.61 17.56
CA ARG A 200 -16.82 23.74 17.56
C ARG A 200 -15.62 24.35 16.84
N GLU A 201 -15.82 25.16 15.80
CA GLU A 201 -14.92 25.10 14.65
C GLU A 201 -14.05 26.35 14.41
N GLN A 202 -14.41 27.51 14.98
CA GLN A 202 -13.73 28.76 14.61
C GLN A 202 -12.35 28.96 15.26
N MET A 203 -12.11 28.38 16.44
CA MET A 203 -10.79 28.42 17.08
C MET A 203 -9.79 27.43 16.44
N LEU A 204 -10.25 26.58 15.52
CA LEU A 204 -9.48 25.50 14.89
C LEU A 204 -8.94 25.88 13.50
N PHE A 205 -9.56 26.83 12.81
CA PHE A 205 -9.08 27.34 11.52
C PHE A 205 -8.16 28.55 11.70
N TYR A 206 -6.99 28.53 11.08
CA TYR A 206 -5.98 29.57 11.25
C TYR A 206 -5.52 30.14 9.90
N LEU A 207 -5.58 31.46 9.73
CA LEU A 207 -4.88 32.20 8.69
C LEU A 207 -3.60 32.78 9.27
N THR A 208 -2.55 32.94 8.46
CA THR A 208 -1.32 33.63 8.87
C THR A 208 -1.23 35.01 8.23
N LEU A 209 -0.73 36.02 8.93
CA LEU A 209 -0.51 37.33 8.32
C LEU A 209 0.51 37.26 7.16
N ARG A 210 1.49 36.35 7.23
CA ARG A 210 2.46 36.12 6.14
C ARG A 210 1.75 35.69 4.86
N GLY A 211 0.86 34.70 4.93
CA GLY A 211 0.12 34.20 3.76
C GLY A 211 -0.69 35.27 3.04
N GLY A 212 -1.10 36.31 3.75
CA GLY A 212 -1.82 37.43 3.17
C GLY A 212 -1.01 38.30 2.19
N PHE A 213 0.34 38.27 2.20
CA PHE A 213 1.15 38.98 1.19
C PHE A 213 0.97 38.39 -0.22
N THR A 214 0.71 37.09 -0.33
CA THR A 214 0.46 36.39 -1.61
C THR A 214 -0.78 36.92 -2.32
N PHE A 215 -1.76 37.42 -1.56
CA PHE A 215 -3.02 37.96 -2.09
C PHE A 215 -2.97 39.47 -2.38
N MET A 216 -1.84 40.16 -2.11
CA MET A 216 -1.69 41.59 -2.33
C MET A 216 -1.13 41.89 -3.73
N PRO A 217 -1.92 42.46 -4.66
CA PRO A 217 -1.39 42.87 -5.95
C PRO A 217 -0.66 44.22 -5.87
N ALA A 218 0.43 44.34 -6.63
CA ALA A 218 1.09 45.63 -6.85
C ALA A 218 0.33 46.53 -7.86
N SER A 219 -0.52 45.92 -8.71
CA SER A 219 -1.30 46.61 -9.72
C SER A 219 -2.78 46.77 -9.29
N PRO A 220 -3.40 47.94 -9.51
CA PRO A 220 -4.83 48.16 -9.27
C PRO A 220 -5.71 47.68 -10.44
N LEU A 221 -5.12 47.16 -11.51
CA LEU A 221 -5.88 46.72 -12.68
C LEU A 221 -6.63 45.40 -12.40
N PRO A 222 -7.78 45.16 -13.01
CA PRO A 222 -8.39 43.83 -13.07
C PRO A 222 -7.53 42.83 -13.86
N MET A 223 -7.72 41.53 -13.63
CA MET A 223 -6.89 40.45 -14.20
C MET A 223 -6.82 40.50 -15.74
N GLU A 224 -7.97 40.64 -16.40
CA GLU A 224 -8.06 40.79 -17.86
C GLU A 224 -7.21 41.95 -18.39
N LYS A 225 -7.28 43.11 -17.72
CA LYS A 225 -6.52 44.29 -18.13
C LYS A 225 -5.02 44.11 -17.89
N MET A 226 -4.62 43.47 -16.80
CA MET A 226 -3.21 43.14 -16.55
C MET A 226 -2.65 42.27 -17.69
N ARG A 227 -3.37 41.24 -18.13
CA ARG A 227 -2.96 40.40 -19.28
C ARG A 227 -2.83 41.21 -20.56
N SER A 228 -3.80 42.08 -20.85
CA SER A 228 -3.75 42.92 -22.07
C SER A 228 -2.58 43.91 -22.07
N GLU A 229 -2.28 44.52 -20.91
CA GLU A 229 -1.17 45.48 -20.76
C GLU A 229 0.18 44.77 -20.85
N ARG A 230 0.30 43.58 -20.24
CA ARG A 230 1.50 42.74 -20.37
C ARG A 230 1.82 42.48 -21.84
N GLY A 231 0.85 41.97 -22.61
CA GLY A 231 1.04 41.70 -24.04
C GLY A 231 1.38 42.97 -24.85
N ARG A 232 0.70 44.09 -24.57
CA ARG A 232 0.97 45.39 -25.21
C ARG A 232 2.40 45.88 -24.97
N ILE A 233 2.91 45.73 -23.75
CA ILE A 233 4.25 46.19 -23.37
C ILE A 233 5.31 45.22 -23.90
N GLU A 234 5.08 43.92 -23.79
CA GLU A 234 6.02 42.88 -24.25
C GLU A 234 6.23 42.90 -25.77
N ALA A 235 5.22 43.29 -26.54
CA ALA A 235 5.31 43.50 -27.99
C ALA A 235 6.28 44.63 -28.41
N ARG A 236 6.68 45.52 -27.48
CA ARG A 236 7.70 46.55 -27.72
C ARG A 236 9.08 46.01 -27.40
N THR A 237 10.08 46.40 -28.18
CA THR A 237 11.49 46.09 -27.86
C THR A 237 11.88 46.72 -26.52
N PRO A 238 12.77 46.09 -25.72
CA PRO A 238 13.17 46.59 -24.41
C PRO A 238 13.65 48.05 -24.43
N GLU A 239 14.31 48.50 -25.50
CA GLU A 239 14.85 49.85 -25.66
C GLU A 239 13.74 50.90 -25.91
N ALA A 240 12.60 50.47 -26.44
CA ALA A 240 11.45 51.34 -26.74
C ALA A 240 10.48 51.48 -25.56
N ARG A 241 10.68 50.73 -24.47
CA ARG A 241 9.81 50.76 -23.27
C ARG A 241 10.15 51.96 -22.40
N THR A 242 9.11 52.73 -22.06
CA THR A 242 9.23 53.88 -21.15
C THR A 242 9.38 53.44 -19.69
N ALA A 243 9.71 54.37 -18.79
CA ALA A 243 9.69 54.10 -17.34
C ALA A 243 8.32 53.62 -16.85
N GLU A 244 7.24 54.14 -17.45
CA GLU A 244 5.86 53.73 -17.15
C GLU A 244 5.56 52.32 -17.65
N ASP A 245 6.04 51.96 -18.85
CA ASP A 245 5.91 50.61 -19.38
C ASP A 245 6.67 49.60 -18.51
N TRP A 246 7.90 49.91 -18.08
CA TRP A 246 8.68 49.03 -17.21
C TRP A 246 8.07 48.85 -15.81
N LEU A 247 7.54 49.92 -15.20
CA LEU A 247 6.86 49.83 -13.91
C LEU A 247 5.56 49.05 -14.00
N THR A 248 4.73 49.33 -15.00
CA THR A 248 3.47 48.59 -15.20
C THR A 248 3.74 47.12 -15.48
N LEU A 249 4.77 46.82 -16.28
CA LEU A 249 5.20 45.44 -16.51
C LEU A 249 5.66 44.77 -15.22
N ALA A 250 6.48 45.44 -14.39
CA ALA A 250 6.92 44.87 -13.10
C ALA A 250 5.75 44.57 -12.14
N GLU A 251 4.76 45.47 -12.06
CA GLU A 251 3.57 45.26 -11.22
C GLU A 251 2.72 44.06 -11.69
N VAL A 252 2.56 43.91 -13.01
CA VAL A 252 1.81 42.80 -13.61
C VAL A 252 2.58 41.49 -13.49
N GLN A 253 3.89 41.51 -13.76
CA GLN A 253 4.77 40.35 -13.63
C GLN A 253 4.81 39.81 -12.21
N LEU A 254 4.68 40.66 -11.18
CA LEU A 254 4.59 40.17 -9.80
C LEU A 254 3.37 39.25 -9.59
N SER A 255 2.29 39.47 -10.34
CA SER A 255 1.04 38.67 -10.23
C SER A 255 1.03 37.43 -11.13
N PHE A 256 1.81 37.41 -12.23
CA PHE A 256 1.80 36.28 -13.18
C PHE A 256 3.12 35.53 -13.28
N ASP A 257 4.27 36.22 -13.30
CA ASP A 257 5.59 35.67 -13.65
C ASP A 257 6.49 35.46 -12.44
N GLY A 258 6.10 36.02 -11.30
CA GLY A 258 6.78 35.86 -10.03
C GLY A 258 7.82 36.95 -9.75
N ARG A 259 8.40 36.88 -8.55
CA ARG A 259 9.23 37.95 -7.97
C ARG A 259 10.49 38.25 -8.78
N ARG A 260 11.16 37.23 -9.32
CA ARG A 260 12.43 37.39 -10.03
C ARG A 260 12.27 38.20 -11.33
N GLU A 261 11.24 37.92 -12.12
CA GLU A 261 10.97 38.67 -13.35
C GLU A 261 10.49 40.09 -13.06
N ALA A 262 9.62 40.25 -12.06
CA ALA A 262 9.19 41.57 -11.59
C ALA A 262 10.38 42.45 -11.18
N LEU A 263 11.35 41.90 -10.43
CA LEU A 263 12.57 42.61 -10.03
C LEU A 263 13.47 42.99 -11.22
N LYS A 264 13.56 42.15 -12.26
CA LYS A 264 14.33 42.50 -13.48
C LYS A 264 13.72 43.70 -14.19
N SER A 265 12.40 43.73 -14.38
CA SER A 265 11.70 44.87 -14.97
C SER A 265 11.77 46.11 -14.08
N LEU A 266 11.68 45.94 -12.76
CA LEU A 266 11.82 47.01 -11.80
C LEU A 266 13.22 47.65 -11.84
N ALA A 267 14.28 46.84 -11.95
CA ALA A 267 15.65 47.34 -12.09
C ALA A 267 15.81 48.21 -13.35
N ARG A 268 15.16 47.84 -14.45
CA ARG A 268 15.13 48.66 -15.68
C ARG A 268 14.38 49.97 -15.48
N ALA A 269 13.25 49.94 -14.77
CA ALA A 269 12.53 51.16 -14.40
C ALA A 269 13.39 52.09 -13.53
N ARG A 270 14.06 51.56 -12.51
CA ARG A 270 14.94 52.32 -11.59
C ARG A 270 16.15 52.94 -12.28
N ALA A 271 16.62 52.36 -13.39
CA ALA A 271 17.69 52.94 -14.20
C ALA A 271 17.25 54.18 -15.00
N LEU A 272 15.93 54.42 -15.12
CA LEU A 272 15.35 55.60 -15.76
C LEU A 272 15.01 56.67 -14.72
N LYS A 273 14.79 57.91 -15.17
CA LYS A 273 14.38 59.01 -14.29
C LYS A 273 12.91 58.85 -13.90
N LEU A 274 12.65 58.39 -12.68
CA LEU A 274 11.30 58.21 -12.13
C LEU A 274 10.75 59.51 -11.53
N SER A 275 9.44 59.73 -11.69
CA SER A 275 8.71 60.72 -10.91
C SER A 275 8.55 60.27 -9.44
N VAL A 276 8.09 61.17 -8.55
CA VAL A 276 7.82 60.83 -7.14
C VAL A 276 6.79 59.70 -7.02
N THR A 277 5.71 59.74 -7.81
CA THR A 277 4.66 58.71 -7.82
C THR A 277 5.16 57.39 -8.41
N GLN A 278 6.00 57.44 -9.44
CA GLN A 278 6.64 56.26 -10.03
C GLN A 278 7.65 55.60 -9.08
N SER A 279 8.42 56.41 -8.34
CA SER A 279 9.31 55.90 -7.29
C SER A 279 8.53 55.24 -6.15
N ALA A 280 7.38 55.80 -5.77
CA ALA A 280 6.52 55.20 -4.75
C ALA A 280 5.92 53.84 -5.20
N ARG A 281 5.54 53.71 -6.48
CA ARG A 281 5.12 52.42 -7.06
C ARG A 281 6.25 51.40 -7.05
N ALA A 282 7.46 51.82 -7.38
CA ALA A 282 8.62 50.93 -7.32
C ALA A 282 8.92 50.47 -5.88
N ASP A 283 8.82 51.38 -4.91
CA ASP A 283 8.95 51.07 -3.48
C ASP A 283 7.86 50.09 -3.01
N LEU A 284 6.62 50.19 -3.52
CA LEU A 284 5.54 49.25 -3.20
C LEU A 284 5.86 47.82 -3.65
N ILE A 285 6.40 47.65 -4.86
CA ILE A 285 6.80 46.32 -5.38
C ILE A 285 7.90 45.72 -4.51
N GLU A 286 8.93 46.52 -4.19
CA GLU A 286 10.01 46.09 -3.28
C GLU A 286 9.48 45.76 -1.88
N ALA A 287 8.51 46.52 -1.37
CA ALA A 287 7.91 46.29 -0.06
C ALA A 287 7.14 44.96 0.01
N LEU A 288 6.34 44.67 -1.02
CA LEU A 288 5.58 43.41 -1.12
C LEU A 288 6.52 42.20 -1.18
N ILE A 289 7.60 42.30 -1.97
CA ILE A 289 8.62 41.25 -2.07
C ILE A 289 9.36 41.08 -0.74
N ALA A 290 9.79 42.16 -0.10
CA ALA A 290 10.45 42.12 1.20
C ALA A 290 9.56 41.51 2.29
N GLY A 291 8.25 41.79 2.26
CA GLY A 291 7.27 41.20 3.19
C GLY A 291 7.14 39.69 3.01
N ALA A 292 7.07 39.21 1.76
CA ALA A 292 7.00 37.79 1.45
C ALA A 292 8.29 37.02 1.84
N GLU A 293 9.45 37.66 1.71
CA GLU A 293 10.79 37.13 2.05
C GLU A 293 11.17 37.32 3.54
N LYS A 294 10.18 37.55 4.41
CA LYS A 294 10.38 37.73 5.87
C LYS A 294 11.29 38.90 6.27
N ARG A 295 11.59 39.82 5.34
CA ARG A 295 12.36 41.05 5.60
C ARG A 295 11.42 42.15 6.10
N TYR A 296 10.74 41.87 7.22
CA TYR A 296 9.63 42.68 7.72
C TYR A 296 10.02 44.10 8.10
N ASP A 297 11.24 44.32 8.61
CA ASP A 297 11.75 45.67 8.91
C ASP A 297 11.91 46.52 7.65
N ASP A 298 12.45 45.93 6.58
CA ASP A 298 12.60 46.62 5.30
C ASP A 298 11.23 46.84 4.65
N ALA A 299 10.36 45.84 4.66
CA ALA A 299 9.01 45.95 4.15
C ALA A 299 8.23 47.07 4.85
N ALA A 300 8.22 47.11 6.19
CA ALA A 300 7.55 48.16 6.97
C ALA A 300 8.07 49.56 6.62
N ARG A 301 9.40 49.71 6.44
CA ARG A 301 10.04 50.97 6.05
C ARG A 301 9.65 51.40 4.63
N LEU A 302 9.66 50.46 3.68
CA LEU A 302 9.32 50.70 2.28
C LEU A 302 7.83 51.05 2.11
N PHE A 303 6.93 50.31 2.75
CA PHE A 303 5.49 50.63 2.76
C PHE A 303 5.23 52.04 3.29
N SER A 304 5.81 52.38 4.45
CA SER A 304 5.64 53.70 5.07
C SER A 304 6.18 54.84 4.18
N ARG A 305 7.25 54.59 3.42
CA ARG A 305 7.82 55.56 2.47
C ARG A 305 6.96 55.74 1.22
N ALA A 306 6.40 54.64 0.70
CA ALA A 306 5.60 54.66 -0.52
C ALA A 306 4.20 55.26 -0.31
N GLU A 307 3.55 54.93 0.82
CA GLU A 307 2.14 55.21 1.09
C GLU A 307 1.66 56.64 0.74
N PRO A 308 2.35 57.72 1.14
CA PRO A 308 1.85 59.08 0.93
C PRO A 308 1.75 59.49 -0.55
N ALA A 309 2.57 58.90 -1.41
CA ALA A 309 2.72 59.25 -2.82
C ALA A 309 2.02 58.27 -3.79
N LEU A 310 1.38 57.21 -3.27
CA LEU A 310 0.60 56.24 -4.05
C LEU A 310 -0.83 56.76 -4.33
N ASP A 311 -1.43 56.25 -5.41
CA ASP A 311 -2.86 56.43 -5.69
C ASP A 311 -3.74 55.73 -4.63
N PRO A 312 -5.04 56.07 -4.50
CA PRO A 312 -5.87 55.56 -3.42
C PRO A 312 -5.95 54.04 -3.28
N GLN A 313 -5.90 53.29 -4.39
CA GLN A 313 -5.99 51.82 -4.35
C GLN A 313 -4.67 51.21 -3.89
N ARG A 314 -3.55 51.61 -4.51
CA ARG A 314 -2.21 51.16 -4.10
C ARG A 314 -1.85 51.60 -2.67
N ARG A 315 -2.29 52.79 -2.26
CA ARG A 315 -2.12 53.30 -0.88
C ARG A 315 -2.79 52.38 0.13
N SER A 316 -3.99 51.89 -0.17
CA SER A 316 -4.70 50.95 0.71
C SER A 316 -3.94 49.63 0.86
N ILE A 317 -3.35 49.11 -0.23
CA ILE A 317 -2.47 47.93 -0.18
C ILE A 317 -1.20 48.21 0.64
N ALA A 318 -0.57 49.37 0.46
CA ALA A 318 0.60 49.76 1.26
C ALA A 318 0.28 49.86 2.76
N ALA A 319 -0.91 50.36 3.11
CA ALA A 319 -1.35 50.44 4.51
C ALA A 319 -1.53 49.05 5.14
N TYR A 320 -2.18 48.10 4.44
CA TYR A 320 -2.32 46.71 4.91
C TYR A 320 -0.97 45.98 4.95
N GLY A 321 -0.15 46.12 3.91
CA GLY A 321 1.20 45.55 3.86
C GLY A 321 2.06 46.06 5.00
N GLY A 322 2.04 47.37 5.28
CA GLY A 322 2.71 47.97 6.42
C GLY A 322 2.20 47.44 7.77
N TYR A 323 0.88 47.27 7.92
CA TYR A 323 0.27 46.65 9.10
C TYR A 323 0.77 45.21 9.30
N TYR A 324 0.79 44.39 8.25
CA TYR A 324 1.26 43.00 8.33
C TYR A 324 2.74 42.95 8.69
N SER A 325 3.58 43.74 8.03
CA SER A 325 5.02 43.78 8.32
C SER A 325 5.31 44.23 9.75
N ARG A 326 4.59 45.23 10.27
CA ARG A 326 4.78 45.68 11.66
C ARG A 326 4.27 44.67 12.69
N SER A 327 3.19 43.96 12.39
CA SER A 327 2.67 42.90 13.26
C SER A 327 3.60 41.68 13.31
N LEU A 328 4.24 41.35 12.17
CA LEU A 328 5.13 40.20 12.05
C LEU A 328 6.55 40.47 12.56
N ARG A 329 7.06 41.71 12.47
CA ARG A 329 8.39 42.06 13.01
C ARG A 329 8.43 42.07 14.55
N ASP A 330 7.29 42.37 15.18
CA ASP A 330 7.14 42.47 16.62
C ASP A 330 5.82 41.81 17.06
N PRO A 331 5.78 40.46 17.12
CA PRO A 331 4.58 39.71 17.48
C PRO A 331 4.07 40.03 18.90
N ASP A 332 4.92 40.60 19.75
CA ASP A 332 4.58 40.97 21.12
C ASP A 332 3.79 42.29 21.18
N HIS A 333 3.78 43.06 20.08
CA HIS A 333 3.03 44.31 19.97
C HIS A 333 1.73 44.14 19.19
N VAL A 334 0.61 44.60 19.78
CA VAL A 334 -0.70 44.58 19.11
C VAL A 334 -0.84 45.81 18.21
N GLU A 335 -0.64 45.62 16.91
CA GLU A 335 -0.91 46.63 15.88
C GLU A 335 -2.40 46.73 15.53
N THR A 336 -2.87 47.92 15.14
CA THR A 336 -4.26 48.14 14.72
C THR A 336 -4.40 48.08 13.19
N PRO A 337 -5.42 47.37 12.65
CA PRO A 337 -5.63 47.30 11.21
C PRO A 337 -6.06 48.67 10.63
N PRO A 338 -5.74 48.95 9.35
CA PRO A 338 -6.08 50.22 8.70
C PRO A 338 -7.60 50.50 8.65
N ALA A 339 -8.01 51.73 8.99
CA ALA A 339 -9.43 52.13 9.03
C ALA A 339 -10.00 52.58 7.67
N SER A 340 -9.18 53.08 6.75
CA SER A 340 -9.60 53.59 5.44
C SER A 340 -9.27 52.58 4.35
N ILE A 341 -10.28 52.09 3.63
CA ILE A 341 -10.13 51.12 2.54
C ILE A 341 -10.66 51.70 1.22
N THR A 342 -9.91 51.53 0.14
CA THR A 342 -10.34 51.93 -1.22
C THR A 342 -9.90 50.87 -2.24
N GLY A 343 -10.84 50.41 -3.07
CA GLY A 343 -10.59 49.43 -4.13
C GLY A 343 -10.93 47.98 -3.75
N PRO A 344 -11.00 47.07 -4.74
CA PRO A 344 -11.38 45.67 -4.56
C PRO A 344 -10.37 44.91 -3.70
N TYR A 345 -9.07 45.08 -3.97
CA TYR A 345 -8.02 44.34 -3.28
C TYR A 345 -7.82 44.77 -1.83
N ALA A 346 -8.08 46.03 -1.49
CA ALA A 346 -8.11 46.46 -0.09
C ALA A 346 -9.29 45.86 0.68
N ALA A 347 -10.41 45.60 -0.01
CA ALA A 347 -11.54 44.90 0.59
C ALA A 347 -11.24 43.40 0.77
N ALA A 348 -10.49 42.78 -0.15
CA ALA A 348 -9.96 41.43 0.03
C ALA A 348 -9.00 41.35 1.23
N MET A 349 -8.10 42.33 1.40
CA MET A 349 -7.21 42.37 2.56
C MET A 349 -7.96 42.60 3.87
N LYS A 350 -9.01 43.42 3.86
CA LYS A 350 -9.92 43.55 4.99
C LYS A 350 -10.57 42.21 5.34
N ALA A 351 -11.05 41.47 4.34
CA ALA A 351 -11.65 40.15 4.54
C ALA A 351 -10.63 39.16 5.12
N TYR A 352 -9.42 39.09 4.58
CA TYR A 352 -8.35 38.23 5.10
C TYR A 352 -7.96 38.62 6.53
N THR A 353 -7.85 39.92 6.82
CA THR A 353 -7.56 40.43 8.17
C THR A 353 -8.70 40.10 9.15
N ALA A 354 -9.95 40.18 8.72
CA ALA A 354 -11.10 39.72 9.52
C ALA A 354 -11.05 38.21 9.74
N GLY A 355 -10.62 37.42 8.75
CA GLY A 355 -10.34 35.99 8.93
C GLY A 355 -9.29 35.70 10.00
N PHE A 356 -8.18 36.45 9.96
CA PHE A 356 -7.12 36.36 10.95
C PHE A 356 -7.58 36.80 12.34
N LEU A 357 -8.23 37.97 12.46
CA LEU A 357 -8.60 38.56 13.75
C LEU A 357 -9.89 38.00 14.35
N GLU A 358 -10.82 37.51 13.54
CA GLU A 358 -12.15 37.04 13.93
C GLU A 358 -12.33 35.55 13.60
N ASP A 359 -12.68 35.18 12.37
CA ASP A 359 -12.91 33.80 11.90
C ASP A 359 -13.09 33.75 10.35
N ILE A 360 -12.94 32.55 9.75
CA ILE A 360 -13.11 32.37 8.28
C ILE A 360 -14.51 32.78 7.77
N PRO A 361 -15.63 32.45 8.46
CA PRO A 361 -16.95 32.97 8.08
C PRO A 361 -17.03 34.51 8.00
N ALA A 362 -16.35 35.24 8.87
CA ALA A 362 -16.25 36.70 8.86
C ALA A 362 -15.48 37.20 7.62
N ALA A 363 -14.42 36.49 7.24
CA ALA A 363 -13.72 36.74 5.98
C ALA A 363 -14.66 36.53 4.78
N ILE A 364 -15.40 35.42 4.73
CA ILE A 364 -16.35 35.11 3.64
C ILE A 364 -17.48 36.16 3.57
N ARG A 365 -18.06 36.55 4.71
CA ARG A 365 -19.08 37.63 4.77
C ARG A 365 -18.53 38.93 4.21
N THR A 366 -17.33 39.33 4.66
CA THR A 366 -16.66 40.55 4.19
C THR A 366 -16.33 40.47 2.69
N MET A 367 -15.98 39.29 2.18
CA MET A 367 -15.71 39.07 0.76
C MET A 367 -16.97 39.23 -0.09
N LYS A 368 -18.12 38.69 0.35
CA LYS A 368 -19.41 38.91 -0.33
C LYS A 368 -19.79 40.39 -0.41
N GLU A 369 -19.54 41.15 0.66
CA GLU A 369 -19.74 42.61 0.64
C GLU A 369 -18.79 43.32 -0.34
N ALA A 370 -17.58 42.79 -0.54
CA ALA A 370 -16.64 43.29 -1.53
C ALA A 370 -17.11 42.97 -2.96
N GLU A 371 -17.54 41.74 -3.22
CA GLU A 371 -18.11 41.31 -4.52
C GLU A 371 -19.32 42.17 -4.92
N ALA A 372 -20.20 42.50 -3.96
CA ALA A 372 -21.36 43.36 -4.23
C ALA A 372 -20.94 44.80 -4.62
N ARG A 373 -19.84 45.30 -4.07
CA ARG A 373 -19.30 46.63 -4.37
C ARG A 373 -18.47 46.67 -5.66
N TYR A 374 -17.86 45.55 -6.02
CA TYR A 374 -16.98 45.43 -7.19
C TYR A 374 -17.38 44.21 -8.04
N PRO A 375 -18.54 44.24 -8.72
CA PRO A 375 -19.14 43.06 -9.35
C PRO A 375 -18.40 42.54 -10.60
N THR A 376 -17.45 43.30 -11.14
CA THR A 376 -16.70 42.96 -12.36
C THR A 376 -15.29 42.43 -12.07
N ASP A 377 -14.93 42.22 -10.80
CA ASP A 377 -13.62 41.71 -10.42
C ASP A 377 -13.70 40.20 -10.20
N SER A 378 -13.05 39.42 -11.07
CA SER A 378 -13.06 37.95 -11.04
C SER A 378 -12.31 37.36 -9.85
N ARG A 379 -11.37 38.11 -9.25
CA ARG A 379 -10.51 37.62 -8.17
C ARG A 379 -11.23 37.57 -6.83
N LEU A 380 -12.13 38.51 -6.57
CA LEU A 380 -12.90 38.53 -5.32
C LEU A 380 -13.68 37.22 -5.08
N PRO A 381 -14.50 36.73 -6.04
CA PRO A 381 -15.14 35.43 -5.88
C PRO A 381 -14.14 34.26 -5.93
N ALA A 382 -13.01 34.34 -6.65
CA ALA A 382 -11.98 33.29 -6.59
C ALA A 382 -11.38 33.15 -5.18
N LEU A 383 -11.05 34.28 -4.52
CA LEU A 383 -10.56 34.29 -3.15
C LEU A 383 -11.64 33.83 -2.14
N ARG A 384 -12.91 34.20 -2.36
CA ARG A 384 -14.02 33.63 -1.58
C ARG A 384 -14.06 32.11 -1.71
N ALA A 385 -13.88 31.56 -2.91
CA ALA A 385 -13.86 30.12 -3.12
C ALA A 385 -12.73 29.45 -2.32
N GLN A 386 -11.52 30.03 -2.32
CA GLN A 386 -10.40 29.53 -1.53
C GLN A 386 -10.67 29.57 -0.01
N LEU A 387 -11.34 30.61 0.49
CA LEU A 387 -11.75 30.69 1.90
C LEU A 387 -12.86 29.68 2.24
N ALA A 388 -13.82 29.48 1.33
CA ALA A 388 -14.89 28.50 1.50
C ALA A 388 -14.36 27.06 1.50
N LEU A 389 -13.30 26.78 0.72
CA LEU A 389 -12.59 25.50 0.71
C LEU A 389 -12.02 25.16 2.10
N LEU A 390 -11.44 26.13 2.81
CA LEU A 390 -10.84 25.92 4.14
C LEU A 390 -11.85 25.41 5.19
N ILE A 391 -13.13 25.78 5.05
CA ILE A 391 -14.21 25.34 5.93
C ILE A 391 -15.13 24.30 5.27
N ASN A 392 -14.72 23.75 4.12
CA ASN A 392 -15.49 22.75 3.35
C ASN A 392 -16.93 23.19 3.03
N ASP A 393 -17.19 24.49 2.82
CA ASP A 393 -18.49 25.00 2.38
C ASP A 393 -18.62 24.86 0.86
N ARG A 394 -19.01 23.65 0.44
CA ARG A 394 -19.07 23.26 -0.98
C ARG A 394 -20.04 24.10 -1.81
N ALA A 395 -21.14 24.54 -1.20
CA ALA A 395 -22.14 25.35 -1.90
C ALA A 395 -21.59 26.74 -2.19
N GLN A 396 -20.99 27.40 -1.18
CA GLN A 396 -20.38 28.71 -1.37
C GLN A 396 -19.15 28.66 -2.29
N MET A 397 -18.35 27.59 -2.18
CA MET A 397 -17.19 27.39 -3.05
C MET A 397 -17.61 27.27 -4.52
N ARG A 398 -18.56 26.40 -4.85
CA ARG A 398 -19.02 26.20 -6.24
C ARG A 398 -19.61 27.48 -6.84
N GLU A 399 -20.49 28.14 -6.09
CA GLU A 399 -21.10 29.41 -6.48
C GLU A 399 -20.03 30.48 -6.78
N ALA A 400 -19.01 30.57 -5.93
CA ALA A 400 -17.93 31.54 -6.07
C ALA A 400 -17.00 31.21 -7.27
N ILE A 401 -16.67 29.94 -7.50
CA ILE A 401 -15.90 29.49 -8.67
C ILE A 401 -16.64 29.82 -9.97
N GLU A 402 -17.92 29.44 -10.06
CA GLU A 402 -18.75 29.72 -11.24
C GLU A 402 -18.84 31.22 -11.51
N ARG A 403 -19.03 32.03 -10.45
CA ARG A 403 -19.07 33.49 -10.56
C ARG A 403 -17.75 34.05 -11.08
N SER A 404 -16.61 33.64 -10.51
CA SER A 404 -15.28 34.08 -10.95
C SER A 404 -15.04 33.80 -12.43
N LEU A 405 -15.27 32.55 -12.86
CA LEU A 405 -15.00 32.10 -14.22
C LEU A 405 -16.03 32.61 -15.24
N SER A 406 -17.23 33.03 -14.79
CA SER A 406 -18.20 33.74 -15.64
C SER A 406 -17.78 35.18 -15.96
N ILE A 407 -17.05 35.82 -15.03
CA ILE A 407 -16.50 37.17 -15.22
C ILE A 407 -15.24 37.08 -16.09
N ASP A 408 -14.35 36.15 -15.78
CA ASP A 408 -13.10 35.91 -16.52
C ASP A 408 -12.78 34.40 -16.61
N PRO A 409 -13.03 33.74 -17.75
CA PRO A 409 -12.72 32.31 -17.95
C PRO A 409 -11.23 31.96 -17.91
N MET A 410 -10.35 32.96 -17.86
CA MET A 410 -8.89 32.85 -17.78
C MET A 410 -8.35 33.42 -16.46
N ASP A 411 -9.18 33.55 -15.43
CA ASP A 411 -8.73 33.91 -14.09
C ASP A 411 -7.94 32.72 -13.49
N PRO A 412 -6.63 32.86 -13.21
CA PRO A 412 -5.82 31.75 -12.72
C PRO A 412 -6.23 31.32 -11.31
N ASP A 413 -6.64 32.25 -10.44
CA ASP A 413 -7.10 31.95 -9.07
C ASP A 413 -8.42 31.14 -9.10
N GLY A 414 -9.33 31.50 -10.02
CA GLY A 414 -10.59 30.79 -10.25
C GLY A 414 -10.39 29.39 -10.86
N LEU A 415 -9.47 29.24 -11.82
CA LEU A 415 -9.11 27.95 -12.40
C LEU A 415 -8.45 27.03 -11.37
N GLN A 416 -7.54 27.57 -10.55
CA GLN A 416 -6.91 26.84 -9.44
C GLN A 416 -7.95 26.38 -8.41
N ALA A 417 -8.87 27.25 -8.00
CA ALA A 417 -9.95 26.88 -7.07
C ALA A 417 -10.86 25.78 -7.65
N ARG A 418 -11.15 25.82 -8.96
CA ARG A 418 -11.90 24.75 -9.65
C ARG A 418 -11.11 23.45 -9.72
N ALA A 419 -9.79 23.52 -9.96
CA ALA A 419 -8.92 22.35 -9.96
C ALA A 419 -8.93 21.64 -8.60
N ARG A 420 -8.77 22.38 -7.50
CA ARG A 420 -8.87 21.83 -6.14
C ARG A 420 -10.24 21.21 -5.88
N MET A 421 -11.33 21.88 -6.26
CA MET A 421 -12.68 21.32 -6.11
C MET A 421 -12.83 20.00 -6.87
N ARG A 422 -12.34 19.96 -8.13
CA ARG A 422 -12.40 18.77 -8.98
C ARG A 422 -11.61 17.61 -8.40
N ALA A 423 -10.40 17.87 -7.91
CA ALA A 423 -9.55 16.84 -7.30
C ALA A 423 -10.11 16.35 -5.96
N ASP A 424 -10.38 17.27 -5.03
CA ASP A 424 -10.65 16.92 -3.63
C ASP A 424 -12.08 16.42 -3.40
N PHE A 425 -13.06 16.92 -4.17
CA PHE A 425 -14.49 16.63 -3.94
C PHE A 425 -15.23 15.97 -5.09
N GLU A 426 -14.84 16.23 -6.34
CA GLU A 426 -15.45 15.56 -7.50
C GLU A 426 -14.67 14.32 -7.91
N GLY A 427 -13.46 14.13 -7.37
CA GLY A 427 -12.55 13.02 -7.67
C GLY A 427 -12.08 12.99 -9.12
N ASN A 428 -12.14 14.09 -9.87
CA ASN A 428 -11.78 14.12 -11.28
C ASN A 428 -10.38 14.73 -11.45
N LEU A 429 -9.35 13.88 -11.38
CA LEU A 429 -7.96 14.28 -11.33
C LEU A 429 -7.49 14.84 -12.69
N ASP A 430 -7.96 14.28 -13.82
CA ASP A 430 -7.56 14.74 -15.15
C ASP A 430 -8.15 16.12 -15.49
N ALA A 431 -9.42 16.38 -15.14
CA ALA A 431 -10.01 17.70 -15.32
C ALA A 431 -9.41 18.75 -14.37
N ALA A 432 -8.97 18.34 -13.18
CA ALA A 432 -8.20 19.20 -12.29
C ALA A 432 -6.82 19.53 -12.89
N LEU A 433 -6.15 18.55 -13.49
CA LEU A 433 -4.84 18.71 -14.12
C LEU A 433 -4.91 19.69 -15.29
N ALA A 434 -5.94 19.56 -16.13
CA ALA A 434 -6.16 20.48 -17.24
C ALA A 434 -6.37 21.94 -16.78
N ASP A 435 -7.18 22.14 -15.73
CA ASP A 435 -7.42 23.48 -15.17
C ASP A 435 -6.16 24.09 -14.57
N LEU A 436 -5.38 23.28 -13.84
CA LEU A 436 -4.19 23.74 -13.15
C LEU A 436 -3.05 24.04 -14.12
N ASN A 437 -2.87 23.20 -15.15
CA ASN A 437 -1.93 23.48 -16.25
C ASN A 437 -2.28 24.79 -16.96
N LYS A 438 -3.58 25.05 -17.19
CA LYS A 438 -4.03 26.32 -17.77
C LYS A 438 -3.78 27.51 -16.83
N ALA A 439 -4.00 27.34 -15.53
CA ALA A 439 -3.69 28.37 -14.54
C ALA A 439 -2.19 28.70 -14.52
N ILE A 440 -1.32 27.68 -14.59
CA ILE A 440 0.14 27.83 -14.65
C ILE A 440 0.60 28.44 -15.97
N GLU A 441 -0.03 28.11 -17.10
CA GLU A 441 0.27 28.76 -18.38
C GLU A 441 0.03 30.28 -18.33
N ILE A 442 -1.04 30.69 -17.64
CA ILE A 442 -1.41 32.10 -17.47
C ILE A 442 -0.55 32.80 -16.41
N ALA A 443 -0.25 32.10 -15.31
CA ALA A 443 0.47 32.61 -14.15
C ALA A 443 1.63 31.66 -13.74
N PRO A 444 2.69 31.55 -14.55
CA PRO A 444 3.78 30.60 -14.32
C PRO A 444 4.60 30.87 -13.04
N GLY A 445 4.48 32.06 -12.46
CA GLY A 445 5.12 32.46 -11.21
C GLY A 445 4.31 32.19 -9.95
N SER A 446 3.14 31.56 -10.05
CA SER A 446 2.34 31.18 -8.88
C SER A 446 2.92 29.95 -8.18
N ALA A 447 3.68 30.17 -7.10
CA ALA A 447 4.23 29.08 -6.28
C ALA A 447 3.14 28.12 -5.79
N MET A 448 1.98 28.65 -5.39
CA MET A 448 0.85 27.85 -4.91
C MET A 448 0.24 26.98 -6.01
N ALA A 449 0.16 27.45 -7.25
CA ALA A 449 -0.35 26.63 -8.36
C ALA A 449 0.60 25.46 -8.69
N TRP A 450 1.92 25.70 -8.61
CA TRP A 450 2.91 24.63 -8.73
C TRP A 450 2.87 23.65 -7.55
N ASN A 451 2.63 24.13 -6.32
CA ASN A 451 2.46 23.26 -5.16
C ASN A 451 1.20 22.38 -5.31
N ASP A 452 0.08 22.96 -5.74
CA ASP A 452 -1.15 22.19 -6.01
C ASP A 452 -0.93 21.18 -7.14
N LEU A 453 -0.08 21.49 -8.12
CA LEU A 453 0.24 20.56 -9.20
C LEU A 453 1.07 19.41 -8.65
N GLY A 454 1.98 19.68 -7.72
CA GLY A 454 2.68 18.67 -6.96
C GLY A 454 1.72 17.72 -6.25
N LEU A 455 0.79 18.25 -5.46
CA LEU A 455 -0.21 17.47 -4.73
C LEU A 455 -1.10 16.65 -5.68
N LEU A 456 -1.53 17.24 -6.79
CA LEU A 456 -2.37 16.56 -7.77
C LEU A 456 -1.63 15.42 -8.48
N GLN A 457 -0.36 15.64 -8.86
CA GLN A 457 0.44 14.60 -9.49
C GLN A 457 0.77 13.48 -8.50
N ASP A 458 1.02 13.81 -7.23
CA ASP A 458 1.21 12.83 -6.17
C ASP A 458 -0.06 11.97 -5.98
N ALA A 459 -1.24 12.58 -5.94
CA ALA A 459 -2.52 11.88 -5.89
C ALA A 459 -2.80 11.00 -7.12
N ARG A 460 -2.18 11.29 -8.27
CA ARG A 460 -2.22 10.43 -9.47
C ARG A 460 -1.19 9.30 -9.43
N GLY A 461 -0.27 9.26 -8.47
CA GLY A 461 0.89 8.35 -8.45
C GLY A 461 2.06 8.80 -9.36
N ALA A 462 2.00 10.02 -9.90
CA ALA A 462 3.03 10.62 -10.75
C ALA A 462 4.12 11.29 -9.90
N SER A 463 4.80 10.50 -9.05
CA SER A 463 5.71 11.03 -8.01
C SER A 463 6.88 11.85 -8.55
N ARG A 464 7.38 11.54 -9.76
CA ARG A 464 8.48 12.28 -10.39
C ARG A 464 8.03 13.67 -10.84
N GLU A 465 6.87 13.74 -11.49
CA GLU A 465 6.22 14.97 -11.92
C GLU A 465 5.83 15.82 -10.72
N ALA A 466 5.37 15.19 -9.64
CA ALA A 466 5.10 15.84 -8.36
C ALA A 466 6.35 16.51 -7.77
N GLU A 467 7.48 15.79 -7.71
CA GLU A 467 8.75 16.34 -7.21
C GLU A 467 9.20 17.56 -8.02
N VAL A 468 9.06 17.51 -9.36
CA VAL A 468 9.41 18.65 -10.24
C VAL A 468 8.52 19.85 -9.92
N ALA A 469 7.22 19.65 -9.76
CA ALA A 469 6.27 20.72 -9.46
C ALA A 469 6.52 21.34 -8.07
N PHE A 470 6.75 20.54 -7.03
CA PHE A 470 7.10 21.04 -5.70
C PHE A 470 8.43 21.80 -5.69
N LYS A 471 9.47 21.27 -6.35
CA LYS A 471 10.75 21.99 -6.49
C LYS A 471 10.58 23.32 -7.21
N LYS A 472 9.67 23.39 -8.19
CA LYS A 472 9.35 24.65 -8.88
C LYS A 472 8.63 25.62 -7.97
N ALA A 473 7.71 25.15 -7.13
CA ALA A 473 7.05 25.97 -6.10
C ALA A 473 8.09 26.57 -5.13
N ILE A 474 9.02 25.75 -4.62
CA ILE A 474 10.12 26.19 -3.74
C ILE A 474 11.06 27.18 -4.44
N GLU A 475 11.36 27.00 -5.74
CA GLU A 475 12.17 27.96 -6.50
C GLU A 475 11.49 29.35 -6.57
N LEU A 476 10.16 29.37 -6.62
CA LEU A 476 9.35 30.59 -6.67
C LEU A 476 9.12 31.21 -5.28
N ASP A 477 9.00 30.39 -4.23
CA ASP A 477 8.99 30.81 -2.83
C ASP A 477 9.82 29.90 -1.89
N PRO A 478 11.12 30.21 -1.72
CA PRO A 478 12.01 29.43 -0.84
C PRO A 478 11.70 29.55 0.65
N ASP A 479 10.90 30.53 1.07
CA ASP A 479 10.60 30.78 2.49
C ASP A 479 9.21 30.25 2.89
N ASP A 480 8.52 29.59 1.96
CA ASP A 480 7.20 28.98 2.14
C ASP A 480 7.29 27.59 2.80
N PRO A 481 6.80 27.42 4.04
CA PRO A 481 6.89 26.13 4.72
C PRO A 481 6.00 25.05 4.07
N ILE A 482 4.93 25.43 3.36
CA ILE A 482 3.96 24.49 2.75
C ILE A 482 4.65 23.64 1.68
N SER A 483 5.32 24.29 0.73
CA SER A 483 5.97 23.60 -0.39
C SER A 483 7.10 22.67 0.08
N HIS A 484 7.86 23.08 1.11
CA HIS A 484 8.88 22.24 1.75
C HIS A 484 8.28 21.02 2.47
N ALA A 485 7.19 21.20 3.23
CA ALA A 485 6.55 20.09 3.93
C ALA A 485 5.91 19.08 2.97
N ASN A 486 5.26 19.53 1.89
CA ASN A 486 4.69 18.63 0.89
C ASN A 486 5.77 17.85 0.14
N LEU A 487 6.89 18.49 -0.21
CA LEU A 487 8.04 17.78 -0.79
C LEU A 487 8.64 16.78 0.20
N ALA A 488 8.70 17.12 1.49
CA ALA A 488 9.14 16.18 2.51
C ALA A 488 8.25 14.95 2.61
N ILE A 489 6.92 15.13 2.57
CA ILE A 489 5.95 14.03 2.59
C ILE A 489 6.18 13.11 1.39
N LEU A 490 6.28 13.67 0.18
CA LEU A 490 6.63 12.90 -1.03
C LEU A 490 7.93 12.10 -0.87
N TYR A 491 8.96 12.70 -0.26
CA TYR A 491 10.20 12.00 0.05
C TYR A 491 10.04 10.89 1.11
N LEU A 492 9.15 11.04 2.08
CA LEU A 492 8.80 9.99 3.04
C LEU A 492 8.06 8.82 2.38
N ASP A 493 7.16 9.10 1.43
CA ASP A 493 6.48 8.09 0.61
C ASP A 493 7.48 7.28 -0.22
N GLN A 494 8.47 7.96 -0.81
CA GLN A 494 9.56 7.35 -1.58
C GLN A 494 10.68 6.73 -0.71
N SER A 495 10.53 6.71 0.61
CA SER A 495 11.55 6.20 1.53
C SER A 495 12.91 6.95 1.50
N ARG A 496 12.93 8.19 1.04
CA ARG A 496 14.10 9.08 0.92
C ARG A 496 14.32 9.88 2.20
N MET A 497 14.69 9.19 3.26
CA MET A 497 14.76 9.73 4.62
C MET A 497 15.66 10.96 4.77
N LYS A 498 16.80 11.01 4.05
CA LYS A 498 17.76 12.12 4.13
C LYS A 498 17.21 13.40 3.52
N GLU A 499 16.64 13.33 2.32
CA GLU A 499 16.04 14.48 1.68
C GLU A 499 14.79 14.93 2.42
N ALA A 500 13.93 14.00 2.87
CA ALA A 500 12.75 14.32 3.68
C ALA A 500 13.14 15.13 4.92
N LYS A 501 14.15 14.68 5.68
CA LYS A 501 14.62 15.39 6.87
C LYS A 501 15.07 16.81 6.56
N ARG A 502 15.81 17.02 5.45
CA ARG A 502 16.26 18.36 5.05
C ARG A 502 15.08 19.30 4.81
N GLU A 503 14.09 18.85 4.06
CA GLU A 503 12.92 19.67 3.73
C GLU A 503 12.04 19.93 4.96
N ILE A 504 11.91 18.95 5.87
CA ILE A 504 11.26 19.13 7.19
C ILE A 504 11.96 20.21 8.00
N ASP A 505 13.28 20.14 8.11
CA ASP A 505 14.07 21.11 8.89
C ASP A 505 13.93 22.52 8.30
N LEU A 506 13.85 22.67 6.97
CA LEU A 506 13.59 23.94 6.30
C LEU A 506 12.18 24.47 6.56
N ALA A 507 11.16 23.61 6.50
CA ALA A 507 9.78 23.99 6.79
C ALA A 507 9.62 24.46 8.24
N LEU A 508 10.21 23.74 9.21
CA LEU A 508 10.16 24.11 10.63
C LEU A 508 11.05 25.30 10.98
N ALA A 509 12.15 25.53 10.25
CA ALA A 509 12.90 26.78 10.37
C ALA A 509 12.09 27.97 9.84
N ALA A 510 11.26 27.74 8.82
CA ALA A 510 10.39 28.76 8.26
C ALA A 510 9.18 29.09 9.16
N ASP A 511 8.60 28.07 9.80
CA ASP A 511 7.51 28.17 10.78
C ASP A 511 7.56 26.96 11.76
N PRO A 512 8.06 27.16 13.00
CA PRO A 512 8.23 26.07 13.98
C PRO A 512 6.92 25.41 14.45
N ALA A 513 5.79 26.12 14.32
CA ALA A 513 4.48 25.64 14.74
C ALA A 513 3.67 25.03 13.58
N PHE A 514 4.27 24.94 12.38
CA PHE A 514 3.58 24.45 11.20
C PHE A 514 3.21 22.97 11.33
N ASP A 515 1.91 22.72 11.45
CA ASP A 515 1.29 21.43 11.74
C ASP A 515 1.65 20.35 10.73
N VAL A 516 1.67 20.67 9.43
CA VAL A 516 2.04 19.71 8.37
C VAL A 516 3.51 19.30 8.46
N ALA A 517 4.41 20.22 8.81
CA ALA A 517 5.83 19.89 8.98
C ALA A 517 6.10 19.11 10.27
N LEU A 518 5.39 19.42 11.36
CA LEU A 518 5.42 18.61 12.59
C LEU A 518 4.90 17.19 12.33
N LEU A 519 3.81 17.04 11.56
CA LEU A 519 3.32 15.74 11.12
C LEU A 519 4.37 14.99 10.29
N ALA A 520 4.98 15.66 9.31
CA ALA A 520 6.02 15.08 8.48
C ALA A 520 7.24 14.62 9.31
N ARG A 521 7.65 15.41 10.32
CA ARG A 521 8.72 15.01 11.25
C ARG A 521 8.32 13.83 12.13
N GLY A 522 7.07 13.82 12.60
CA GLY A 522 6.51 12.69 13.34
C GLY A 522 6.52 11.41 12.49
N ARG A 523 6.09 11.48 11.24
CA ARG A 523 6.12 10.38 10.27
C ARG A 523 7.56 9.93 9.96
N TYR A 524 8.48 10.86 9.77
CA TYR A 524 9.92 10.58 9.64
C TYR A 524 10.41 9.74 10.81
N TYR A 525 10.10 10.15 12.05
CA TYR A 525 10.50 9.41 13.24
C TYR A 525 9.84 8.01 13.32
N LEU A 526 8.60 7.82 12.85
CA LEU A 526 8.02 6.47 12.74
C LEU A 526 8.82 5.60 11.76
N GLN A 527 9.13 6.13 10.57
CA GLN A 527 9.85 5.41 9.53
C GLN A 527 11.34 5.20 9.83
N THR A 528 11.93 5.93 10.78
CA THR A 528 13.27 5.65 11.32
C THR A 528 13.25 4.80 12.60
N GLY A 529 12.07 4.46 13.13
CA GLY A 529 11.90 3.63 14.33
C GLY A 529 11.92 4.39 15.66
N GLU A 530 11.99 5.72 15.64
CA GLU A 530 12.01 6.62 16.81
C GLU A 530 10.58 6.96 17.30
N ARG A 531 9.84 5.93 17.73
CA ARG A 531 8.39 5.99 18.03
C ARG A 531 7.99 7.04 19.07
N GLU A 532 8.79 7.24 20.13
CA GLU A 532 8.49 8.22 21.17
C GLU A 532 8.54 9.66 20.64
N LYS A 533 9.57 9.99 19.85
CA LYS A 533 9.69 11.32 19.22
C LYS A 533 8.58 11.54 18.20
N ALA A 534 8.20 10.48 17.48
CA ALA A 534 7.08 10.54 16.56
C ALA A 534 5.78 10.95 17.26
N ILE A 535 5.43 10.27 18.36
CA ILE A 535 4.22 10.59 19.13
C ILE A 535 4.26 12.03 19.65
N GLU A 536 5.41 12.51 20.15
CA GLU A 536 5.57 13.89 20.63
C GLU A 536 5.28 14.91 19.51
N ASP A 537 5.88 14.74 18.33
CA ASP A 537 5.65 15.62 17.18
C ASP A 537 4.22 15.55 16.65
N LEU A 538 3.60 14.37 16.65
CA LEU A 538 2.22 14.19 16.20
C LEU A 538 1.21 14.79 17.20
N LEU A 539 1.51 14.73 18.50
CA LEU A 539 0.78 15.46 19.53
C LEU A 539 0.95 16.96 19.36
N ALA A 540 2.16 17.45 19.05
CA ALA A 540 2.40 18.86 18.76
C ALA A 540 1.65 19.32 17.51
N ALA A 541 1.68 18.54 16.42
CA ALA A 541 0.95 18.81 15.18
C ALA A 541 -0.55 18.90 15.42
N SER A 542 -1.13 17.93 16.13
CA SER A 542 -2.55 17.95 16.48
C SER A 542 -2.93 19.01 17.51
N THR A 543 -2.00 19.48 18.33
CA THR A 543 -2.20 20.62 19.24
C THR A 543 -2.19 21.94 18.45
N ALA A 544 -1.27 22.07 17.49
CA ALA A 544 -1.15 23.21 16.58
C ALA A 544 -2.37 23.32 15.66
N ASN A 545 -2.90 22.20 15.18
CA ASN A 545 -4.14 22.14 14.41
C ASN A 545 -5.00 20.93 14.80
N PRO A 546 -5.97 21.09 15.73
CA PRO A 546 -6.83 20.00 16.17
C PRO A 546 -7.88 19.56 15.16
N SER A 547 -8.06 20.31 14.07
CA SER A 547 -8.94 19.93 12.96
C SER A 547 -8.25 19.03 11.93
N TYR A 548 -6.94 18.84 12.02
CA TYR A 548 -6.19 18.08 11.03
C TYR A 548 -6.33 16.57 11.25
N SER A 549 -7.26 15.95 10.50
CA SER A 549 -7.56 14.51 10.58
C SER A 549 -6.31 13.63 10.39
N GLN A 550 -5.44 13.98 9.44
CA GLN A 550 -4.24 13.20 9.15
C GLN A 550 -3.25 13.15 10.33
N ALA A 551 -3.15 14.22 11.13
CA ALA A 551 -2.33 14.20 12.35
C ALA A 551 -2.86 13.18 13.37
N GLN A 552 -4.19 13.05 13.48
CA GLN A 552 -4.82 12.03 14.33
C GLN A 552 -4.58 10.62 13.78
N LEU A 553 -4.69 10.42 12.47
CA LEU A 553 -4.42 9.12 11.84
C LEU A 553 -2.96 8.68 12.04
N MET A 554 -2.00 9.57 11.84
CA MET A 554 -0.59 9.28 12.09
C MET A 554 -0.31 9.08 13.59
N LEU A 555 -0.97 9.83 14.48
CA LEU A 555 -0.89 9.60 15.93
C LEU A 555 -1.43 8.22 16.32
N ALA A 556 -2.53 7.79 15.67
CA ALA A 556 -3.06 6.45 15.83
C ALA A 556 -2.04 5.38 15.39
N ALA A 557 -1.38 5.57 14.25
CA ALA A 557 -0.29 4.72 13.79
C ALA A 557 0.85 4.68 14.82
N GLY A 558 1.33 5.84 15.29
CA GLY A 558 2.41 5.90 16.29
C GLY A 558 2.06 5.20 17.60
N HIS A 559 0.83 5.35 18.08
CA HIS A 559 0.35 4.59 19.24
C HIS A 559 0.22 3.09 18.96
N TYR A 560 -0.25 2.69 17.78
CA TYR A 560 -0.34 1.30 17.36
C TYR A 560 1.03 0.63 17.33
N GLU A 561 2.01 1.29 16.71
CA GLU A 561 3.41 0.87 16.60
C GLU A 561 4.10 0.70 17.96
N ARG A 562 3.68 1.49 18.95
CA ARG A 562 4.15 1.37 20.34
C ARG A 562 3.46 0.26 21.13
N GLY A 563 2.36 -0.30 20.60
CA GLY A 563 1.50 -1.27 21.30
C GLY A 563 0.41 -0.64 22.17
N ASN A 564 0.22 0.68 22.11
CA ASN A 564 -0.78 1.42 22.87
C ASN A 564 -2.14 1.43 22.15
N ARG A 565 -2.93 0.35 22.30
CA ARG A 565 -4.22 0.18 21.59
C ARG A 565 -5.27 1.23 21.95
N ASP A 566 -5.47 1.54 23.24
CA ASP A 566 -6.50 2.51 23.66
C ASP A 566 -6.26 3.93 23.12
N PRO A 567 -5.05 4.53 23.25
CA PRO A 567 -4.73 5.80 22.62
C PRO A 567 -4.79 5.76 21.09
N SER A 568 -4.45 4.63 20.47
CA SER A 568 -4.56 4.45 19.01
C SER A 568 -6.02 4.54 18.54
N ASN A 569 -6.92 3.79 19.17
CA ASN A 569 -8.35 3.82 18.87
C ASN A 569 -8.95 5.21 19.13
N GLN A 570 -8.58 5.84 20.24
CA GLN A 570 -8.96 7.21 20.58
C GLN A 570 -8.56 8.22 19.49
N ALA A 571 -7.38 8.07 18.89
CA ALA A 571 -6.93 8.93 17.79
C ALA A 571 -7.67 8.60 16.48
N LEU A 572 -7.93 7.32 16.16
CA LEU A 572 -8.76 6.93 15.01
C LEU A 572 -10.20 7.45 15.10
N GLU A 573 -10.83 7.37 16.26
CA GLU A 573 -12.17 7.91 16.50
C GLU A 573 -12.20 9.44 16.26
N ASN A 574 -11.14 10.14 16.66
CA ASN A 574 -11.00 11.57 16.37
C ASN A 574 -10.79 11.85 14.89
N ALA A 575 -9.94 11.09 14.20
CA ALA A 575 -9.76 11.21 12.75
C ALA A 575 -11.12 11.01 12.02
N ASP A 576 -11.85 9.96 12.38
CA ASP A 576 -13.15 9.59 11.77
C ASP A 576 -14.23 10.65 12.03
N ARG A 577 -14.17 11.29 13.21
CA ARG A 577 -15.04 12.42 13.55
C ARG A 577 -14.73 13.66 12.71
N LEU A 578 -13.46 13.90 12.40
CA LEU A 578 -12.98 15.06 11.63
C LEU A 578 -13.23 14.88 10.13
N ASP A 579 -13.05 13.66 9.60
CA ASP A 579 -13.41 13.30 8.23
C ASP A 579 -14.10 11.93 8.16
N LYS A 580 -15.43 11.97 8.07
CA LYS A 580 -16.28 10.76 8.02
C LYS A 580 -16.24 10.02 6.69
N ASN A 581 -15.74 10.66 5.63
CA ASN A 581 -15.70 10.08 4.29
C ASN A 581 -14.29 9.65 3.90
N ASP A 582 -13.28 9.82 4.77
CA ASP A 582 -11.93 9.34 4.53
C ASP A 582 -11.91 7.80 4.53
N PRO A 583 -11.60 7.15 3.39
CA PRO A 583 -11.52 5.70 3.31
C PRO A 583 -10.28 5.15 4.03
N VAL A 584 -9.19 5.91 4.18
CA VAL A 584 -7.93 5.43 4.78
C VAL A 584 -8.14 4.98 6.23
N ILE A 585 -9.07 5.62 6.95
CA ILE A 585 -9.45 5.24 8.31
C ILE A 585 -10.04 3.83 8.35
N ALA A 586 -10.88 3.48 7.38
CA ALA A 586 -11.47 2.16 7.27
C ALA A 586 -10.43 1.11 6.84
N ALA A 587 -9.49 1.46 5.95
CA ALA A 587 -8.36 0.59 5.62
C ALA A 587 -7.48 0.30 6.84
N PHE A 588 -7.16 1.32 7.66
CA PHE A 588 -6.43 1.16 8.91
C PHE A 588 -7.16 0.19 9.85
N ARG A 589 -8.46 0.39 10.08
CA ARG A 589 -9.26 -0.49 10.93
C ARG A 589 -9.32 -1.92 10.38
N THR A 590 -9.36 -2.09 9.06
CA THR A 590 -9.32 -3.41 8.42
C THR A 590 -8.00 -4.12 8.71
N ALA A 591 -6.86 -3.45 8.53
CA ALA A 591 -5.55 -4.02 8.81
C ALA A 591 -5.39 -4.41 10.29
N VAL A 592 -5.85 -3.58 11.22
CA VAL A 592 -5.86 -3.88 12.66
C VAL A 592 -6.78 -5.06 12.98
N ALA A 593 -7.99 -5.09 12.43
CA ALA A 593 -8.93 -6.18 12.66
C ALA A 593 -8.42 -7.53 12.14
N ILE A 594 -7.72 -7.54 10.99
CA ILE A 594 -7.02 -8.72 10.49
C ILE A 594 -5.92 -9.15 11.48
N ASP A 595 -5.13 -8.21 12.01
CA ASP A 595 -4.07 -8.51 12.97
C ASP A 595 -4.60 -9.10 14.29
N ASP A 596 -5.72 -8.56 14.77
CA ASP A 596 -6.38 -8.95 16.01
C ASP A 596 -7.32 -10.17 15.82
N TYR A 597 -7.43 -10.72 14.60
CA TYR A 597 -8.34 -11.81 14.24
C TYR A 597 -9.85 -11.48 14.47
N ASP A 598 -10.20 -10.19 14.51
CA ASP A 598 -11.59 -9.73 14.43
C ASP A 598 -12.06 -9.79 12.96
N ALA A 599 -12.43 -10.99 12.53
CA ALA A 599 -12.72 -11.23 11.13
C ALA A 599 -14.04 -10.59 10.66
N ASP A 600 -15.02 -10.42 11.55
CA ASP A 600 -16.26 -9.71 11.23
C ASP A 600 -16.01 -8.20 11.10
N GLY A 601 -15.23 -7.62 12.01
CA GLY A 601 -14.79 -6.23 11.91
C GLY A 601 -13.92 -6.00 10.68
N ALA A 602 -13.04 -6.94 10.31
CA ALA A 602 -12.24 -6.83 9.10
C ALA A 602 -13.11 -6.71 7.84
N ILE A 603 -14.09 -7.60 7.66
CA ILE A 603 -15.02 -7.55 6.51
C ILE A 603 -15.86 -6.27 6.54
N ALA A 604 -16.41 -5.89 7.70
CA ALA A 604 -17.23 -4.69 7.82
C ALA A 604 -16.45 -3.40 7.50
N ASN A 605 -15.22 -3.28 8.00
CA ASN A 605 -14.36 -2.13 7.72
C ASN A 605 -13.87 -2.13 6.26
N ALA A 606 -13.61 -3.30 5.66
CA ALA A 606 -13.26 -3.44 4.25
C ALA A 606 -14.40 -2.96 3.33
N GLN A 607 -15.64 -3.34 3.64
CA GLN A 607 -16.82 -2.88 2.92
C GLN A 607 -17.07 -1.37 3.14
N GLU A 608 -16.84 -0.88 4.35
CA GLU A 608 -16.94 0.55 4.68
C GLU A 608 -15.90 1.38 3.91
N PHE A 609 -14.67 0.88 3.73
CA PHE A 609 -13.66 1.48 2.88
C PHE A 609 -14.20 1.70 1.47
N LEU A 610 -14.76 0.65 0.86
CA LEU A 610 -15.32 0.72 -0.50
C LEU A 610 -16.50 1.70 -0.55
N ARG A 611 -17.39 1.68 0.45
CA ARG A 611 -18.52 2.60 0.53
C ARG A 611 -18.06 4.06 0.62
N ARG A 612 -17.02 4.36 1.40
CA ARG A 612 -16.44 5.70 1.54
C ARG A 612 -15.73 6.16 0.27
N ALA A 613 -14.95 5.28 -0.36
CA ALA A 613 -14.31 5.57 -1.64
C ALA A 613 -15.35 5.88 -2.73
N ARG A 614 -16.42 5.08 -2.83
CA ARG A 614 -17.57 5.34 -3.71
C ARG A 614 -18.27 6.67 -3.39
N ALA A 615 -18.46 6.98 -2.11
CA ALA A 615 -19.08 8.23 -1.67
C ALA A 615 -18.22 9.47 -1.99
N ARG A 616 -16.90 9.31 -2.09
CA ARG A 616 -15.97 10.38 -2.53
C ARG A 616 -16.19 10.74 -4.01
N GLY A 617 -16.60 9.77 -4.83
CA GLY A 617 -16.98 9.98 -6.22
C GLY A 617 -15.79 10.14 -7.19
N GLY A 618 -16.12 10.34 -8.47
CA GLY A 618 -15.11 10.53 -9.52
C GLY A 618 -14.25 9.30 -9.76
N ASP A 619 -12.97 9.51 -9.98
CA ASP A 619 -11.97 8.48 -10.24
C ASP A 619 -11.92 7.47 -9.08
N PHE A 620 -12.14 7.88 -7.83
CA PHE A 620 -12.13 6.99 -6.65
C PHE A 620 -13.35 6.06 -6.50
N SER A 621 -14.40 6.26 -7.33
CA SER A 621 -15.66 5.51 -7.19
C SER A 621 -15.61 4.11 -7.78
N ALA A 622 -14.73 3.88 -8.75
CA ALA A 622 -14.53 2.57 -9.32
C ALA A 622 -13.86 1.64 -8.32
N LEU A 623 -14.28 0.36 -8.26
CA LEU A 623 -13.52 -0.67 -7.56
C LEU A 623 -12.05 -0.64 -8.04
N GLY A 624 -11.85 -0.55 -9.36
CA GLY A 624 -10.56 -0.46 -10.03
C GLY A 624 -9.63 0.69 -9.62
N ALA A 625 -10.13 1.73 -8.96
CA ALA A 625 -9.35 2.90 -8.57
C ALA A 625 -8.81 2.84 -7.13
N ASN A 626 -9.16 1.78 -6.37
CA ASN A 626 -8.72 1.59 -5.00
C ASN A 626 -7.61 0.52 -4.91
N GLN A 627 -6.61 0.66 -5.78
CA GLN A 627 -5.61 -0.35 -6.13
C GLN A 627 -4.68 -0.70 -4.95
N ASP A 628 -4.26 0.30 -4.18
CA ASP A 628 -3.41 0.13 -2.99
C ASP A 628 -4.09 -0.65 -1.86
N ALA A 629 -5.42 -0.58 -1.78
CA ALA A 629 -6.20 -1.24 -0.72
C ALA A 629 -6.60 -2.69 -1.08
N GLY A 630 -6.46 -3.10 -2.35
CA GLY A 630 -6.91 -4.38 -2.87
C GLY A 630 -6.50 -5.58 -2.04
N SER A 631 -5.23 -5.65 -1.66
CA SER A 631 -4.65 -6.75 -0.88
C SER A 631 -5.21 -6.81 0.55
N THR A 632 -5.42 -5.66 1.20
CA THR A 632 -5.99 -5.60 2.55
C THR A 632 -7.46 -6.02 2.54
N LEU A 633 -8.22 -5.58 1.52
CA LEU A 633 -9.60 -5.99 1.30
C LEU A 633 -9.68 -7.50 1.02
N ASN A 634 -8.83 -8.01 0.13
CA ASN A 634 -8.73 -9.44 -0.18
C ASN A 634 -8.50 -10.26 1.09
N ASN A 635 -7.52 -9.87 1.91
CA ASN A 635 -7.17 -10.55 3.15
C ASN A 635 -8.29 -10.57 4.20
N ALA A 636 -9.15 -9.54 4.26
CA ALA A 636 -10.29 -9.51 5.17
C ALA A 636 -11.25 -10.69 4.95
N PHE A 637 -11.53 -11.03 3.68
CA PHE A 637 -12.41 -12.16 3.33
C PHE A 637 -11.69 -13.51 3.46
N ARG A 638 -10.42 -13.59 3.06
CA ARG A 638 -9.61 -14.82 3.16
C ARG A 638 -9.36 -15.25 4.61
N LEU A 639 -9.36 -14.30 5.55
CA LEU A 639 -9.27 -14.61 6.97
C LEU A 639 -10.36 -15.61 7.41
N GLN A 640 -11.60 -15.43 6.95
CA GLN A 640 -12.75 -16.33 7.18
C GLN A 640 -12.89 -17.46 6.14
N GLY A 641 -11.86 -17.75 5.33
CA GLY A 641 -11.92 -18.81 4.31
C GLY A 641 -12.87 -18.49 3.15
N LEU A 642 -13.11 -17.22 2.86
CA LEU A 642 -13.97 -16.75 1.76
C LEU A 642 -13.15 -16.38 0.51
N ASP A 643 -12.27 -17.28 0.07
CA ASP A 643 -11.21 -16.99 -0.93
C ASP A 643 -11.74 -16.52 -2.30
N ALA A 644 -12.85 -17.07 -2.80
CA ALA A 644 -13.46 -16.60 -4.05
C ALA A 644 -13.89 -15.11 -3.98
N TRP A 645 -14.35 -14.66 -2.81
CA TRP A 645 -14.76 -13.27 -2.61
C TRP A 645 -13.55 -12.34 -2.48
N GLY A 646 -12.48 -12.78 -1.79
CA GLY A 646 -11.21 -12.06 -1.76
C GLY A 646 -10.60 -11.88 -3.16
N ARG A 647 -10.55 -12.96 -3.95
CA ARG A 647 -10.06 -12.94 -5.35
C ARG A 647 -10.82 -11.97 -6.24
N TYR A 648 -12.13 -11.86 -6.07
CA TYR A 648 -12.97 -10.92 -6.83
C TYR A 648 -12.47 -9.47 -6.70
N TYR A 649 -12.10 -9.04 -5.49
CA TYR A 649 -11.56 -7.70 -5.27
C TYR A 649 -10.18 -7.52 -5.90
N GLY A 650 -9.28 -8.48 -5.72
CA GLY A 650 -7.95 -8.45 -6.35
C GLY A 650 -8.03 -8.33 -7.89
N ASP A 651 -8.89 -9.13 -8.52
CA ASP A 651 -9.11 -9.08 -9.98
C ASP A 651 -9.77 -7.77 -10.45
N ALA A 652 -10.64 -7.16 -9.64
CA ALA A 652 -11.31 -5.91 -10.00
C ALA A 652 -10.38 -4.69 -9.90
N VAL A 653 -9.39 -4.73 -9.01
CA VAL A 653 -8.47 -3.62 -8.73
C VAL A 653 -7.07 -3.77 -9.33
N PHE A 654 -6.86 -4.80 -10.15
CA PHE A 654 -5.58 -5.02 -10.82
C PHE A 654 -5.16 -3.82 -11.69
N ASP A 655 -3.95 -3.31 -11.43
CA ASP A 655 -3.26 -2.31 -12.23
C ASP A 655 -1.85 -2.83 -12.59
N PRO A 656 -1.46 -2.84 -13.87
CA PRO A 656 -0.13 -3.31 -14.30
C PRO A 656 1.04 -2.43 -13.87
N PHE A 657 0.79 -1.25 -13.28
CA PHE A 657 1.81 -0.36 -12.73
C PHE A 657 1.97 -0.50 -11.21
N GLU A 658 1.10 -1.26 -10.54
CA GLU A 658 1.15 -1.50 -9.09
C GLU A 658 1.53 -2.95 -8.76
N GLY A 659 2.45 -3.14 -7.83
CA GLY A 659 2.98 -4.48 -7.49
C GLY A 659 1.97 -5.37 -6.74
N SER A 660 1.00 -4.78 -6.04
CA SER A 660 0.00 -5.50 -5.23
C SER A 660 -0.90 -6.38 -6.09
N GLY A 661 -1.33 -5.88 -7.26
CA GLY A 661 -2.15 -6.61 -8.21
C GLY A 661 -1.47 -7.88 -8.74
N PHE A 662 -0.15 -7.82 -8.96
CA PHE A 662 0.63 -9.01 -9.34
C PHE A 662 0.75 -10.03 -8.22
N THR A 663 0.79 -9.59 -6.95
CA THR A 663 0.79 -10.50 -5.80
C THR A 663 -0.56 -11.22 -5.68
N ASP A 664 -1.66 -10.50 -5.83
CA ASP A 664 -3.00 -11.10 -5.87
C ASP A 664 -3.16 -12.08 -7.05
N GLN A 665 -2.60 -11.74 -8.22
CA GLN A 665 -2.55 -12.61 -9.38
C GLN A 665 -1.70 -13.88 -9.14
N ALA A 666 -0.59 -13.78 -8.40
CA ALA A 666 0.22 -14.93 -8.01
C ALA A 666 -0.54 -15.85 -7.05
N LEU A 667 -1.31 -15.27 -6.11
CA LEU A 667 -2.14 -16.01 -5.17
C LEU A 667 -3.37 -16.66 -5.82
N LYS A 668 -3.83 -16.14 -6.96
CA LYS A 668 -4.98 -16.69 -7.68
C LYS A 668 -4.77 -18.14 -8.08
N GLY A 669 -3.55 -18.51 -8.50
CA GLY A 669 -3.20 -19.88 -8.87
C GLY A 669 -4.02 -20.46 -10.03
N SER A 670 -3.82 -21.76 -10.31
CA SER A 670 -4.63 -22.54 -11.25
C SER A 670 -5.19 -23.79 -10.58
N ILE A 671 -6.10 -24.48 -11.25
CA ILE A 671 -6.66 -25.76 -10.79
C ILE A 671 -5.97 -26.87 -11.58
N ASN A 672 -5.47 -27.88 -10.87
CA ASN A 672 -5.06 -29.14 -11.48
C ASN A 672 -6.29 -30.07 -11.58
N PRO A 673 -6.79 -30.40 -12.79
CA PRO A 673 -7.98 -31.24 -12.94
C PRO A 673 -7.73 -32.72 -12.65
N PHE A 674 -6.47 -33.17 -12.55
CA PHE A 674 -6.10 -34.57 -12.34
C PHE A 674 -5.97 -34.89 -10.85
N LYS A 675 -6.70 -35.91 -10.36
CA LYS A 675 -6.56 -36.43 -8.99
C LYS A 675 -5.82 -37.78 -8.97
N ASN A 676 -4.51 -37.69 -9.14
CA ASN A 676 -3.57 -38.81 -9.29
C ASN A 676 -2.39 -38.79 -8.29
N ALA A 677 -2.32 -37.83 -7.37
CA ALA A 677 -1.23 -37.74 -6.38
C ALA A 677 -1.52 -38.55 -5.09
N ILE A 678 -0.49 -39.23 -4.57
CA ILE A 678 -0.52 -39.99 -3.30
C ILE A 678 -0.41 -39.13 -2.04
N THR A 679 -0.12 -37.84 -2.21
CA THR A 679 -0.05 -36.84 -1.15
C THR A 679 -1.44 -36.38 -0.71
N PHE A 680 -1.60 -36.17 0.59
CA PHE A 680 -2.79 -35.55 1.17
C PHE A 680 -2.74 -34.02 0.97
N GLY A 681 -3.90 -33.37 1.00
CA GLY A 681 -4.01 -31.91 0.88
C GLY A 681 -4.24 -31.35 -0.53
N ASP A 682 -3.95 -32.11 -1.60
CA ASP A 682 -4.25 -31.66 -2.97
C ASP A 682 -5.76 -31.65 -3.26
N SER A 683 -6.26 -30.54 -3.81
CA SER A 683 -7.68 -30.32 -4.13
C SER A 683 -7.89 -29.98 -5.61
N VAL A 684 -8.93 -30.56 -6.22
CA VAL A 684 -9.36 -30.27 -7.61
C VAL A 684 -10.39 -29.13 -7.71
N ILE A 685 -10.72 -28.54 -6.57
CA ILE A 685 -11.76 -27.52 -6.42
C ILE A 685 -11.15 -26.16 -6.09
N GLU A 686 -10.16 -26.15 -5.22
CA GLU A 686 -9.43 -24.95 -4.83
C GLU A 686 -8.35 -24.63 -5.84
N ASN A 687 -8.05 -23.34 -6.03
CA ASN A 687 -6.89 -22.96 -6.82
C ASN A 687 -5.64 -23.11 -5.96
N THR A 688 -4.57 -23.67 -6.55
CA THR A 688 -3.26 -23.79 -5.93
C THR A 688 -2.23 -22.97 -6.69
N ALA A 689 -1.13 -22.61 -6.03
CA ALA A 689 -0.01 -21.97 -6.72
C ALA A 689 0.44 -22.83 -7.91
N ASN A 690 0.81 -22.17 -9.00
CA ASN A 690 1.17 -22.81 -10.26
C ASN A 690 2.55 -22.35 -10.73
N ALA A 691 3.11 -22.97 -11.76
CA ALA A 691 4.49 -22.68 -12.19
C ALA A 691 4.68 -21.22 -12.66
N THR A 692 3.63 -20.60 -13.23
CA THR A 692 3.65 -19.18 -13.60
C THR A 692 3.43 -18.21 -12.44
N SER A 693 2.94 -18.65 -11.28
CA SER A 693 2.56 -17.77 -10.16
C SER A 693 3.76 -16.97 -9.65
N PHE A 694 4.94 -17.59 -9.63
CA PHE A 694 6.18 -16.91 -9.28
C PHE A 694 6.54 -15.78 -10.26
N SER A 695 6.20 -15.90 -11.55
CA SER A 695 6.45 -14.85 -12.54
C SER A 695 5.68 -13.57 -12.22
N SER A 696 4.43 -13.69 -11.78
CA SER A 696 3.66 -12.53 -11.29
C SER A 696 4.29 -11.94 -10.03
N LEU A 697 4.63 -12.77 -9.02
CA LEU A 697 5.30 -12.25 -7.82
C LEU A 697 6.59 -11.50 -8.17
N PHE A 698 7.42 -12.06 -9.06
CA PHE A 698 8.66 -11.41 -9.51
C PHE A 698 8.41 -10.08 -10.24
N GLN A 699 7.40 -10.01 -11.11
CA GLN A 699 6.97 -8.75 -11.74
C GLN A 699 6.47 -7.73 -10.69
N GLY A 700 5.71 -8.19 -9.69
CA GLY A 700 5.24 -7.35 -8.58
C GLY A 700 6.40 -6.77 -7.75
N LEU A 701 7.40 -7.59 -7.44
CA LEU A 701 8.62 -7.16 -6.73
C LEU A 701 9.46 -6.15 -7.54
N LEU A 702 9.42 -6.22 -8.87
CA LEU A 702 10.09 -5.22 -9.73
C LEU A 702 9.42 -3.85 -9.66
N LEU A 703 8.12 -3.81 -9.37
CA LEU A 703 7.36 -2.57 -9.20
C LEU A 703 7.43 -2.04 -7.77
N ASP A 704 7.26 -2.90 -6.77
CA ASP A 704 7.39 -2.51 -5.36
C ASP A 704 8.22 -3.55 -4.57
N PRO A 705 9.56 -3.39 -4.56
CA PRO A 705 10.47 -4.38 -4.00
C PRO A 705 10.31 -4.63 -2.50
N HIS A 706 9.72 -3.69 -1.78
CA HIS A 706 9.66 -3.72 -0.31
C HIS A 706 8.39 -4.38 0.23
N MET A 707 7.46 -4.81 -0.63
CA MET A 707 6.35 -5.67 -0.20
C MET A 707 6.80 -7.10 0.15
N LEU A 708 8.02 -7.48 -0.24
CA LEU A 708 8.62 -8.79 0.04
C LEU A 708 8.63 -9.12 1.54
N SER A 709 8.93 -8.13 2.38
CA SER A 709 9.10 -8.32 3.82
C SER A 709 8.09 -7.46 4.57
N GLY A 710 7.28 -8.11 5.40
CA GLY A 710 6.34 -7.47 6.31
C GLY A 710 6.47 -8.07 7.70
N ARG A 711 6.12 -7.32 8.74
CA ARG A 711 6.16 -7.86 10.10
C ARG A 711 5.14 -8.98 10.24
N SER A 712 5.58 -10.13 10.71
CA SER A 712 4.74 -11.32 10.91
C SER A 712 3.87 -11.20 12.17
N ARG A 713 4.27 -10.35 13.13
CA ARG A 713 3.64 -10.24 14.45
C ARG A 713 2.62 -9.10 14.59
N SER A 714 2.60 -8.17 13.65
CA SER A 714 1.73 -7.00 13.69
C SER A 714 1.45 -6.46 12.29
N ALA A 715 0.26 -5.88 12.08
CA ALA A 715 -0.03 -5.15 10.84
C ALA A 715 1.03 -4.10 10.52
N THR A 716 1.46 -4.03 9.26
CA THR A 716 2.40 -3.02 8.78
C THR A 716 1.62 -1.85 8.20
N LEU A 717 1.32 -0.86 9.04
CA LEU A 717 0.56 0.35 8.66
C LEU A 717 1.43 1.37 7.92
N LEU A 718 2.71 1.43 8.30
CA LEU A 718 3.76 2.23 7.68
C LEU A 718 5.02 1.37 7.60
N ARG A 719 5.83 1.57 6.56
CA ARG A 719 7.13 0.88 6.43
C ARG A 719 8.09 1.37 7.50
N THR A 720 8.35 0.53 8.50
CA THR A 720 9.29 0.78 9.59
C THR A 720 10.40 -0.27 9.58
N PRO A 721 11.66 0.09 9.86
CA PRO A 721 12.75 -0.88 9.93
C PRO A 721 12.47 -1.99 10.94
N PHE A 722 12.71 -3.23 10.54
CA PHE A 722 12.57 -4.39 11.41
C PHE A 722 13.49 -5.53 10.94
N ILE A 723 13.77 -6.44 11.87
CA ILE A 723 14.33 -7.75 11.58
C ILE A 723 13.59 -8.76 12.44
N GLU A 724 13.05 -9.78 11.80
CA GLU A 724 12.33 -10.87 12.44
C GLU A 724 12.92 -12.19 11.97
N GLY A 725 12.94 -13.16 12.86
CA GLY A 725 13.31 -14.53 12.53
C GLY A 725 12.31 -15.48 13.15
N SER A 726 12.12 -16.64 12.52
CA SER A 726 11.36 -17.72 13.11
C SER A 726 12.07 -19.04 12.96
N ILE A 727 11.85 -19.92 13.93
CA ILE A 727 12.31 -21.30 13.89
C ILE A 727 11.14 -22.16 14.35
N GLY A 728 10.85 -23.19 13.58
CA GLY A 728 9.79 -24.13 13.85
C GLY A 728 10.21 -25.56 13.64
N GLY A 729 9.43 -26.45 14.25
CA GLY A 729 9.59 -27.89 14.10
C GLY A 729 8.27 -28.58 14.33
N GLY A 730 8.12 -29.77 13.77
CA GLY A 730 6.87 -30.48 13.78
C GLY A 730 7.01 -31.94 13.42
N ILE A 731 5.86 -32.58 13.34
CA ILE A 731 5.69 -33.95 12.89
C ILE A 731 4.58 -34.00 11.86
N ASN A 732 4.71 -34.89 10.89
CA ASN A 732 3.59 -35.36 10.09
C ASN A 732 3.44 -36.86 10.38
N SER A 733 2.22 -37.37 10.32
CA SER A 733 1.91 -38.77 10.59
C SER A 733 0.88 -39.26 9.60
N VAL A 734 1.22 -40.25 8.79
CA VAL A 734 0.34 -40.84 7.78
C VAL A 734 0.28 -42.35 8.02
N GLY A 735 -0.92 -42.90 8.19
CA GLY A 735 -1.08 -44.36 8.37
C GLY A 735 -0.34 -44.95 9.58
N GLY A 736 0.04 -44.12 10.56
CA GLY A 736 0.81 -44.52 11.75
C GLY A 736 2.33 -44.30 11.66
N HIS A 737 2.86 -43.90 10.50
CA HIS A 737 4.27 -43.57 10.31
C HIS A 737 4.49 -42.08 10.54
N THR A 738 5.51 -41.71 11.33
CA THR A 738 5.78 -40.31 11.70
C THR A 738 7.03 -39.79 11.03
N GLY A 739 6.90 -38.75 10.21
CA GLY A 739 8.01 -37.97 9.65
C GLY A 739 8.23 -36.67 10.41
N ARG A 740 9.34 -36.00 10.11
CA ARG A 740 9.78 -34.76 10.77
C ARG A 740 9.59 -33.55 9.86
N VAL A 741 9.28 -32.42 10.49
CA VAL A 741 9.23 -31.12 9.85
C VAL A 741 10.17 -30.17 10.58
N GLY A 742 10.97 -29.41 9.84
CA GLY A 742 11.79 -28.32 10.35
C GLY A 742 11.66 -27.11 9.45
N GLU A 743 11.49 -25.93 10.05
CA GLU A 743 11.41 -24.67 9.32
C GLU A 743 12.26 -23.59 9.99
N ALA A 744 12.85 -22.71 9.19
CA ALA A 744 13.52 -21.51 9.66
C ALA A 744 13.28 -20.37 8.67
N GLU A 745 13.06 -19.17 9.19
CA GLU A 745 12.81 -17.97 8.40
C GLU A 745 13.61 -16.80 8.96
N ILE A 746 14.08 -15.93 8.07
CA ILE A 746 14.60 -14.62 8.43
C ILE A 746 14.09 -13.59 7.42
N GLN A 747 13.64 -12.45 7.92
CA GLN A 747 13.20 -11.35 7.07
C GLN A 747 13.48 -10.00 7.73
N GLY A 748 13.59 -8.98 6.91
CA GLY A 748 13.78 -7.64 7.44
C GLY A 748 13.74 -6.57 6.38
N PHE A 749 13.55 -5.36 6.86
CA PHE A 749 13.52 -4.14 6.08
C PHE A 749 14.40 -3.10 6.76
N ALA A 750 15.22 -2.41 5.96
CA ALA A 750 16.05 -1.30 6.40
C ALA A 750 15.76 -0.07 5.54
N ASN A 751 15.60 1.07 6.19
CA ASN A 751 15.18 2.32 5.56
C ASN A 751 16.20 3.45 5.80
N GLU A 752 17.46 3.22 5.44
CA GLU A 752 18.54 4.20 5.66
C GLU A 752 18.83 5.07 4.42
N THR A 753 19.88 4.72 3.66
CA THR A 753 20.30 5.49 2.48
C THR A 753 19.75 4.88 1.19
N ILE A 754 19.76 3.56 1.14
CA ILE A 754 19.16 2.75 0.08
C ILE A 754 18.20 1.83 0.84
N PRO A 755 16.88 1.97 0.64
CA PRO A 755 15.91 1.04 1.20
C PRO A 755 16.19 -0.37 0.68
N ILE A 756 16.30 -1.33 1.60
CA ILE A 756 16.60 -2.74 1.30
C ILE A 756 15.65 -3.62 2.09
N SER A 757 15.14 -4.66 1.44
CA SER A 757 14.41 -5.75 2.09
C SER A 757 15.05 -7.08 1.73
N PHE A 758 14.97 -8.02 2.66
CA PHE A 758 15.42 -9.38 2.43
C PHE A 758 14.44 -10.36 3.08
N PHE A 759 14.34 -11.53 2.47
CA PHE A 759 13.55 -12.64 2.96
C PHE A 759 14.31 -13.93 2.66
N GLY A 760 14.36 -14.83 3.63
CA GLY A 760 14.90 -16.16 3.42
C GLY A 760 14.14 -17.17 4.26
N ASN A 761 13.75 -18.27 3.64
CA ASN A 761 13.16 -19.41 4.35
C ASN A 761 13.88 -20.70 3.98
N PHE A 762 13.87 -21.62 4.93
CA PHE A 762 14.37 -22.97 4.79
C PHE A 762 13.34 -23.92 5.38
N GLU A 763 12.97 -24.93 4.62
CA GLU A 763 12.00 -25.95 5.02
C GLU A 763 12.56 -27.33 4.74
N TRP A 764 12.38 -28.22 5.69
CA TRP A 764 12.73 -29.63 5.61
C TRP A 764 11.55 -30.46 6.07
N GLU A 765 11.06 -31.36 5.23
CA GLU A 765 9.90 -32.21 5.52
C GLU A 765 10.13 -33.63 5.03
N GLU A 766 9.84 -34.62 5.89
CA GLU A 766 9.84 -36.05 5.55
C GLU A 766 8.39 -36.54 5.50
N ILE A 767 7.90 -37.06 4.37
CA ILE A 767 6.53 -37.56 4.21
C ILE A 767 6.60 -39.07 3.99
N PRO A 768 6.33 -39.90 5.02
CA PRO A 768 6.27 -41.34 4.86
C PRO A 768 4.91 -41.75 4.28
N ALA A 769 4.90 -42.74 3.38
CA ALA A 769 3.69 -43.41 2.95
C ALA A 769 3.94 -44.92 2.74
N GLU A 770 3.03 -45.76 3.21
CA GLU A 770 3.07 -47.21 3.00
C GLU A 770 1.66 -47.69 2.64
N GLY A 771 1.57 -48.74 1.83
CA GLY A 771 0.29 -49.32 1.42
C GLY A 771 0.43 -50.71 0.82
N ASP A 772 -0.72 -51.36 0.61
CA ASP A 772 -0.81 -52.69 -0.01
C ASP A 772 -1.53 -52.55 -1.35
N TYR A 773 -0.88 -52.99 -2.43
CA TYR A 773 -1.52 -53.16 -3.72
C TYR A 773 -2.58 -54.26 -3.66
N ALA A 774 -3.72 -54.03 -4.32
CA ALA A 774 -4.78 -55.03 -4.43
C ALA A 774 -4.31 -56.25 -5.22
N ASN A 775 -3.87 -57.32 -4.53
CA ASN A 775 -3.34 -58.58 -5.07
C ASN A 775 -1.88 -58.56 -5.56
N PHE A 776 -1.15 -57.43 -5.47
CA PHE A 776 0.22 -57.30 -6.01
C PHE A 776 1.32 -57.09 -4.96
N GLY A 777 1.00 -57.03 -3.66
CA GLY A 777 1.99 -56.93 -2.58
C GLY A 777 2.07 -55.55 -1.93
N ASN A 778 3.14 -55.26 -1.18
CA ASN A 778 3.25 -54.04 -0.38
C ASN A 778 4.14 -53.00 -1.08
N PHE A 779 3.88 -51.71 -0.83
CA PHE A 779 4.81 -50.63 -1.13
C PHE A 779 5.13 -49.79 0.10
N SER A 780 6.36 -49.26 0.12
CA SER A 780 6.81 -48.25 1.06
C SER A 780 7.48 -47.13 0.31
N THR A 781 7.13 -45.89 0.63
CA THR A 781 7.75 -44.69 0.11
C THR A 781 8.15 -43.72 1.20
N GLU A 782 9.27 -43.04 0.97
CA GLU A 782 9.75 -41.94 1.82
C GLU A 782 10.08 -40.76 0.91
N ASN A 783 9.34 -39.65 1.04
CA ASN A 783 9.65 -38.42 0.33
C ASN A 783 10.34 -37.42 1.28
N LYS A 784 11.57 -37.03 0.97
CA LYS A 784 12.33 -36.03 1.71
C LYS A 784 12.40 -34.76 0.88
N LEU A 785 11.73 -33.71 1.35
CA LEU A 785 11.74 -32.39 0.73
C LEU A 785 12.66 -31.45 1.50
N LEU A 786 13.55 -30.79 0.76
CA LEU A 786 14.40 -29.71 1.25
C LEU A 786 14.18 -28.49 0.36
N SER A 787 13.64 -27.41 0.90
CA SER A 787 13.38 -26.18 0.17
C SER A 787 14.10 -25.01 0.82
N ALA A 788 14.72 -24.15 0.02
CA ALA A 788 15.36 -22.93 0.48
C ALA A 788 15.07 -21.81 -0.53
N ASN A 789 14.45 -20.73 -0.07
CA ASN A 789 14.24 -19.54 -0.88
C ASN A 789 14.94 -18.35 -0.24
N GLY A 790 15.49 -17.47 -1.06
CA GLY A 790 16.25 -16.31 -0.64
C GLY A 790 16.04 -15.15 -1.60
N TYR A 791 15.78 -13.97 -1.05
CA TYR A 791 15.46 -12.76 -1.79
C TYR A 791 16.18 -11.57 -1.18
N ILE A 792 16.70 -10.70 -2.03
CA ILE A 792 17.23 -9.38 -1.66
C ILE A 792 16.69 -8.38 -2.67
N THR A 793 16.09 -7.30 -2.18
CA THR A 793 15.52 -6.26 -3.02
C THR A 793 15.93 -4.88 -2.54
N ALA A 794 16.06 -3.93 -3.46
CA ALA A 794 16.53 -2.58 -3.15
C ALA A 794 15.90 -1.51 -4.05
N THR A 795 15.71 -0.32 -3.50
CA THR A 795 15.34 0.89 -4.27
C THR A 795 16.57 1.79 -4.32
N LEU A 796 17.34 1.72 -5.42
CA LEU A 796 18.64 2.38 -5.57
C LEU A 796 18.47 3.89 -5.76
N THR A 797 17.48 4.26 -6.54
CA THR A 797 16.98 5.63 -6.74
C THR A 797 15.45 5.56 -6.71
N PRO A 798 14.74 6.70 -6.64
CA PRO A 798 13.27 6.70 -6.68
C PRO A 798 12.70 6.05 -7.95
N GLU A 799 13.48 6.04 -9.02
CA GLU A 799 13.12 5.45 -10.30
C GLU A 799 13.69 4.05 -10.54
N ASP A 800 14.77 3.66 -9.84
CA ASP A 800 15.50 2.40 -10.06
C ASP A 800 15.30 1.39 -8.94
N ARG A 801 14.75 0.22 -9.28
CA ARG A 801 14.50 -0.90 -8.36
C ARG A 801 15.27 -2.14 -8.81
N LEU A 802 15.78 -2.89 -7.85
CA LEU A 802 16.56 -4.12 -8.08
C LEU A 802 15.97 -5.27 -7.25
N VAL A 803 15.83 -6.44 -7.88
CA VAL A 803 15.35 -7.68 -7.25
C VAL A 803 16.33 -8.79 -7.58
N ALA A 804 16.79 -9.53 -6.58
CA ALA A 804 17.57 -10.75 -6.75
C ALA A 804 16.94 -11.88 -5.93
N PHE A 805 16.86 -13.06 -6.51
CA PHE A 805 16.30 -14.23 -5.83
C PHE A 805 17.05 -15.52 -6.16
N ILE A 806 16.93 -16.50 -5.26
CA ILE A 806 17.35 -17.88 -5.41
C ILE A 806 16.34 -18.78 -4.72
N ASN A 807 15.79 -19.73 -5.45
CA ASN A 807 14.83 -20.73 -4.98
C ASN A 807 15.40 -22.10 -5.32
N GLN A 808 15.70 -22.90 -4.31
CA GLN A 808 16.25 -24.24 -4.46
C GLN A 808 15.33 -25.23 -3.78
N SER A 809 14.95 -26.30 -4.48
CA SER A 809 14.21 -27.41 -3.91
C SER A 809 14.87 -28.73 -4.29
N ARG A 810 15.03 -29.62 -3.33
CA ARG A 810 15.46 -31.00 -3.54
C ARG A 810 14.38 -31.93 -3.01
N SER A 811 13.98 -32.90 -3.82
CA SER A 811 13.06 -33.96 -3.44
C SER A 811 13.75 -35.29 -3.68
N ASP A 812 13.96 -36.06 -2.62
CA ASP A 812 14.41 -37.45 -2.72
C ASP A 812 13.20 -38.35 -2.42
N PHE A 813 12.90 -39.28 -3.32
CA PHE A 813 11.78 -40.21 -3.24
C PHE A 813 12.30 -41.64 -3.38
N ASP A 814 12.05 -42.44 -2.36
CA ASP A 814 12.31 -43.88 -2.38
C ASP A 814 11.00 -44.64 -2.58
N LEU A 815 11.00 -45.70 -3.40
CA LEU A 815 9.90 -46.65 -3.54
C LEU A 815 10.43 -48.08 -3.51
N ASN A 816 9.93 -48.86 -2.56
CA ASN A 816 10.12 -50.30 -2.56
C ASN A 816 8.76 -50.96 -2.82
N SER A 817 8.63 -51.75 -3.88
CA SER A 817 7.37 -52.39 -4.27
C SER A 817 7.57 -53.82 -4.79
N LEU A 818 6.56 -54.66 -4.61
CA LEU A 818 6.42 -55.92 -5.35
C LEU A 818 5.55 -55.63 -6.58
N THR A 819 6.08 -55.89 -7.79
CA THR A 819 5.41 -55.64 -9.06
C THR A 819 5.32 -56.93 -9.88
N LEU A 820 4.23 -57.09 -10.65
CA LEU A 820 4.12 -58.13 -11.68
C LEU A 820 4.46 -57.47 -13.02
N ASP A 821 5.66 -57.73 -13.55
CA ASP A 821 6.07 -57.25 -14.86
C ASP A 821 5.95 -58.40 -15.88
N PRO A 822 5.12 -58.27 -16.93
CA PRO A 822 5.05 -59.25 -18.00
C PRO A 822 6.22 -59.16 -18.99
N SER A 823 6.98 -58.05 -19.00
CA SER A 823 8.09 -57.83 -19.94
C SER A 823 9.20 -58.89 -19.87
N PRO A 824 9.61 -59.38 -18.67
CA PRO A 824 10.60 -60.43 -18.55
C PRO A 824 10.00 -61.78 -18.94
N SER A 825 8.72 -62.04 -18.63
CA SER A 825 7.98 -63.23 -19.03
C SER A 825 7.88 -63.35 -20.55
N ALA A 826 7.59 -62.23 -21.23
CA ALA A 826 7.55 -62.11 -22.68
C ALA A 826 8.95 -62.31 -23.28
N ARG A 827 10.00 -61.65 -22.76
CA ARG A 827 11.40 -61.91 -23.21
C ARG A 827 11.85 -63.35 -22.93
N PHE A 828 11.43 -63.94 -21.81
CA PHE A 828 11.70 -65.34 -21.47
C PHE A 828 11.06 -66.30 -22.48
N ASN A 829 9.83 -66.01 -22.90
CA ASN A 829 9.07 -66.84 -23.82
C ASN A 829 9.37 -66.55 -25.31
N ASP A 830 9.79 -65.33 -25.68
CA ASP A 830 10.04 -64.90 -27.07
C ASP A 830 11.53 -64.87 -27.48
N GLU A 831 12.45 -64.47 -26.60
CA GLU A 831 13.87 -64.24 -26.96
C GLU A 831 14.84 -65.35 -26.50
N LEU A 832 14.59 -65.95 -25.34
CA LEU A 832 15.51 -66.91 -24.70
C LEU A 832 15.24 -68.37 -25.06
N PHE A 833 14.00 -68.72 -25.43
CA PHE A 833 13.59 -70.08 -25.71
C PHE A 833 12.71 -70.13 -26.97
N PHE A 834 13.20 -70.76 -28.06
CA PHE A 834 12.27 -71.31 -29.06
C PHE A 834 11.34 -72.27 -28.33
N PRO A 835 10.01 -72.28 -28.59
CA PRO A 835 9.06 -73.09 -27.84
C PRO A 835 9.40 -74.57 -28.05
N LEU A 836 10.13 -75.14 -27.10
CA LEU A 836 10.45 -76.55 -27.11
C LEU A 836 9.17 -77.28 -26.67
N LEU A 837 8.42 -77.80 -27.65
CA LEU A 837 7.14 -78.52 -27.50
C LEU A 837 5.85 -77.67 -27.39
N GLY A 838 5.87 -76.38 -27.73
CA GLY A 838 4.64 -75.58 -27.89
C GLY A 838 3.91 -75.22 -26.59
N PHE A 839 4.64 -75.08 -25.48
CA PHE A 839 4.14 -74.56 -24.21
C PHE A 839 5.03 -73.41 -23.76
N ASP A 840 4.44 -72.33 -23.25
CA ASP A 840 5.15 -71.25 -22.58
C ASP A 840 5.79 -71.78 -21.28
N LEU A 841 7.07 -71.47 -21.07
CA LEU A 841 7.82 -71.96 -19.92
C LEU A 841 7.62 -71.04 -18.71
N ALA A 842 7.77 -69.72 -18.88
CA ALA A 842 7.48 -68.77 -17.82
C ALA A 842 5.96 -68.55 -17.67
N PRO A 843 5.42 -68.39 -16.44
CA PRO A 843 4.08 -67.85 -16.25
C PRO A 843 3.90 -66.53 -17.04
N PRO A 844 2.67 -66.16 -17.43
CA PRO A 844 2.43 -64.92 -18.19
C PRO A 844 2.97 -63.66 -17.49
N GLU A 845 3.03 -63.69 -16.15
CA GLU A 845 3.50 -62.60 -15.29
C GLU A 845 4.39 -63.20 -14.19
N LEU A 846 5.55 -62.59 -13.95
CA LEU A 846 6.51 -63.01 -12.93
C LEU A 846 6.59 -61.94 -11.83
N PRO A 847 6.65 -62.33 -10.53
CA PRO A 847 6.81 -61.38 -9.44
C PRO A 847 8.25 -60.85 -9.35
N PHE A 848 8.40 -59.52 -9.41
CA PHE A 848 9.65 -58.79 -9.23
C PHE A 848 9.55 -57.84 -8.05
N TYR A 849 10.59 -57.76 -7.24
CA TYR A 849 10.77 -56.68 -6.27
C TYR A 849 11.50 -55.53 -6.99
N ARG A 850 10.86 -54.36 -7.04
CA ARG A 850 11.42 -53.12 -7.57
C ARG A 850 11.80 -52.20 -6.41
N SER A 851 13.05 -51.77 -6.39
CA SER A 851 13.54 -50.69 -5.53
C SER A 851 13.90 -49.51 -6.43
N GLU A 852 13.18 -48.41 -6.29
CA GLU A 852 13.37 -47.20 -7.06
C GLU A 852 13.80 -46.06 -6.14
N HIS A 853 14.82 -45.31 -6.56
CA HIS A 853 15.26 -44.08 -5.90
C HIS A 853 15.29 -42.96 -6.93
N ASN A 854 14.50 -41.92 -6.69
CA ASN A 854 14.37 -40.75 -7.53
C ASN A 854 14.83 -39.51 -6.76
N SER A 855 15.75 -38.75 -7.33
CA SER A 855 16.25 -37.48 -6.79
C SER A 855 15.98 -36.37 -7.79
N LEU A 856 15.19 -35.36 -7.40
CA LEU A 856 14.91 -34.17 -8.19
C LEU A 856 15.47 -32.93 -7.49
N ASP A 857 16.48 -32.31 -8.10
CA ASP A 857 17.03 -31.02 -7.69
C ASP A 857 16.57 -29.92 -8.66
N ASN A 858 15.84 -28.93 -8.17
CA ASN A 858 15.45 -27.73 -8.92
C ASN A 858 16.13 -26.50 -8.33
N LEU A 859 16.71 -25.66 -9.16
CA LEU A 859 17.30 -24.38 -8.79
C LEU A 859 16.81 -23.31 -9.77
N ASN A 860 16.09 -22.33 -9.25
CA ASN A 860 15.70 -21.13 -9.98
C ASN A 860 16.40 -19.92 -9.35
N SER A 861 16.99 -19.06 -10.16
CA SER A 861 17.59 -17.82 -9.67
C SER A 861 17.51 -16.73 -10.71
N GLY A 862 17.59 -15.48 -10.27
CA GLY A 862 17.53 -14.37 -11.20
C GLY A 862 17.85 -13.03 -10.57
N VAL A 863 18.16 -12.08 -11.44
CA VAL A 863 18.30 -10.67 -11.09
C VAL A 863 17.44 -9.87 -12.06
N GLY A 864 16.59 -9.01 -11.53
CA GLY A 864 15.78 -8.08 -12.30
C GLY A 864 16.02 -6.64 -11.88
N TRP A 865 15.84 -5.73 -12.84
CA TRP A 865 15.92 -4.29 -12.69
C TRP A 865 14.67 -3.65 -13.28
N SER A 866 14.12 -2.66 -12.60
CA SER A 866 13.02 -1.83 -13.09
C SER A 866 13.43 -0.36 -13.08
N HIS A 867 13.03 0.37 -14.12
CA HIS A 867 13.22 1.80 -14.24
C HIS A 867 11.92 2.52 -14.60
N THR A 868 11.57 3.56 -13.86
CA THR A 868 10.41 4.41 -14.13
C THR A 868 10.83 5.71 -14.81
N PHE A 869 10.38 5.93 -16.05
CA PHE A 869 10.69 7.16 -16.81
C PHE A 869 9.74 8.33 -16.51
N GLY A 870 8.54 8.03 -16.00
CA GLY A 870 7.50 8.98 -15.65
C GLY A 870 6.20 8.28 -15.30
N TYR A 871 5.11 9.04 -15.18
CA TYR A 871 3.78 8.51 -14.89
C TYR A 871 3.41 7.38 -15.87
N ARG A 872 3.13 6.18 -15.33
CA ARG A 872 2.76 4.98 -16.10
C ARG A 872 3.72 4.67 -17.27
N ASN A 873 5.02 4.82 -17.06
CA ASN A 873 6.06 4.48 -18.05
C ASN A 873 7.22 3.75 -17.37
N ILE A 874 7.26 2.42 -17.50
CA ILE A 874 8.17 1.54 -16.75
C ILE A 874 8.81 0.52 -17.67
N VAL A 875 10.14 0.41 -17.61
CA VAL A 875 10.90 -0.66 -18.26
C VAL A 875 11.40 -1.63 -17.20
N ASN A 876 11.16 -2.92 -17.44
CA ASN A 876 11.66 -4.03 -16.63
C ASN A 876 12.66 -4.84 -17.47
N ALA A 877 13.77 -5.27 -16.86
CA ALA A 877 14.71 -6.20 -17.47
C ALA A 877 15.11 -7.27 -16.46
N ALA A 878 15.36 -8.48 -16.92
CA ALA A 878 15.77 -9.59 -16.05
C ALA A 878 16.76 -10.54 -16.73
N LEU A 879 17.65 -11.12 -15.92
CA LEU A 879 18.49 -12.26 -16.25
C LEU A 879 18.07 -13.41 -15.35
N LEU A 880 17.66 -14.52 -15.96
CA LEU A 880 17.01 -15.64 -15.29
C LEU A 880 17.76 -16.94 -15.61
N TYR A 881 17.90 -17.78 -14.60
CA TYR A 881 18.55 -19.07 -14.66
C TYR A 881 17.67 -20.13 -13.99
N SER A 882 17.49 -21.25 -14.65
CA SER A 882 16.85 -22.44 -14.10
C SER A 882 17.71 -23.66 -14.35
N GLU A 883 17.81 -24.55 -13.37
CA GLU A 883 18.41 -25.86 -13.50
C GLU A 883 17.49 -26.90 -12.87
N VAL A 884 17.18 -27.93 -13.65
CA VAL A 884 16.47 -29.12 -13.21
C VAL A 884 17.42 -30.29 -13.38
N LYS A 885 17.67 -31.05 -12.32
CA LYS A 885 18.37 -32.33 -12.36
C LYS A 885 17.47 -33.40 -11.80
N SER A 886 17.17 -34.41 -12.61
CA SER A 886 16.51 -35.62 -12.18
C SER A 886 17.50 -36.78 -12.28
N GLN A 887 17.51 -37.64 -11.26
CA GLN A 887 18.18 -38.92 -11.27
C GLN A 887 17.19 -39.97 -10.83
N SER A 888 17.05 -41.05 -11.61
CA SER A 888 16.23 -42.20 -11.29
C SER A 888 17.09 -43.44 -11.34
N THR A 889 17.12 -44.21 -10.27
CA THR A 889 17.76 -45.53 -10.24
C THR A 889 16.72 -46.58 -9.89
N ASN A 890 16.63 -47.62 -10.70
CA ASN A 890 15.74 -48.75 -10.47
C ASN A 890 16.54 -50.04 -10.36
N ASP A 891 16.37 -50.74 -9.25
CA ASP A 891 16.87 -52.08 -9.02
C ASP A 891 15.72 -53.08 -9.09
N PHE A 892 15.88 -54.12 -9.90
CA PHE A 892 14.91 -55.20 -10.06
C PHE A 892 15.50 -56.49 -9.49
N VAL A 893 14.74 -57.15 -8.61
CA VAL A 893 15.10 -58.42 -7.98
C VAL A 893 14.00 -59.44 -8.25
N PHE A 894 14.39 -60.63 -8.65
CA PHE A 894 13.52 -61.73 -9.06
C PHE A 894 13.38 -62.78 -7.95
N ASP A 895 12.16 -63.27 -7.69
CA ASP A 895 11.94 -64.42 -6.81
C ASP A 895 12.00 -65.74 -7.58
N GLN A 896 13.10 -66.48 -7.39
CA GLN A 896 13.36 -67.74 -8.07
C GLN A 896 12.40 -68.86 -7.65
N SER A 897 11.77 -68.76 -6.47
CA SER A 897 10.83 -69.76 -5.95
C SER A 897 9.48 -69.78 -6.70
N ALA A 898 9.17 -68.71 -7.44
CA ALA A 898 7.95 -68.56 -8.22
C ALA A 898 7.94 -69.37 -9.54
N VAL A 899 9.07 -69.99 -9.93
CA VAL A 899 9.17 -70.75 -11.19
C VAL A 899 9.20 -72.28 -10.93
N PRO A 900 8.16 -73.04 -11.34
CA PRO A 900 7.91 -74.41 -10.87
C PRO A 900 9.00 -75.48 -11.12
N PHE A 901 9.95 -75.23 -12.03
CA PHE A 901 10.93 -76.22 -12.51
C PHE A 901 12.39 -75.83 -12.21
N LEU A 902 12.62 -74.75 -11.45
CA LEU A 902 13.94 -74.16 -11.21
C LEU A 902 14.40 -74.14 -9.74
N GLY A 903 13.72 -74.85 -8.83
CA GLY A 903 14.06 -74.88 -7.40
C GLY A 903 15.50 -75.32 -7.11
N GLY A 904 16.39 -74.34 -6.88
CA GLY A 904 17.74 -74.51 -6.34
C GLY A 904 17.78 -74.29 -4.82
N PRO A 905 18.91 -74.56 -4.14
CA PRO A 905 19.06 -74.22 -2.73
C PRO A 905 19.11 -72.69 -2.55
N PRO A 906 18.58 -72.15 -1.45
CA PRO A 906 18.45 -70.70 -1.19
C PRO A 906 19.80 -69.96 -1.29
N PRO A 907 19.78 -68.65 -1.61
CA PRO A 907 18.67 -67.70 -1.43
C PRO A 907 17.64 -67.63 -2.58
N ASP A 908 16.38 -67.32 -2.24
CA ASP A 908 15.23 -67.30 -3.15
C ASP A 908 15.09 -65.99 -3.97
N LEU A 909 15.88 -64.95 -3.69
CA LEU A 909 15.86 -63.65 -4.38
C LEU A 909 17.16 -63.40 -5.16
N VAL A 910 17.04 -63.11 -6.47
CA VAL A 910 18.16 -62.97 -7.41
C VAL A 910 18.09 -61.61 -8.13
N PRO A 911 19.13 -60.77 -8.13
CA PRO A 911 19.14 -59.52 -8.90
C PRO A 911 18.90 -59.80 -10.40
N PHE A 912 18.00 -59.03 -11.02
CA PHE A 912 17.59 -59.19 -12.41
C PHE A 912 18.08 -58.03 -13.29
N GLY A 913 18.01 -56.80 -12.79
CA GLY A 913 18.49 -55.65 -13.56
C GLY A 913 18.61 -54.39 -12.74
N HIS A 914 19.38 -53.45 -13.27
CA HIS A 914 19.64 -52.13 -12.74
C HIS A 914 19.48 -51.13 -13.87
N THR A 915 18.65 -50.11 -13.72
CA THR A 915 18.61 -48.98 -14.64
C THR A 915 18.94 -47.70 -13.90
N ASN A 916 19.65 -46.81 -14.59
CA ASN A 916 19.97 -45.49 -14.08
C ASN A 916 19.77 -44.48 -15.19
N GLU A 917 18.89 -43.52 -14.92
CA GLU A 917 18.57 -42.42 -15.81
C GLU A 917 18.92 -41.10 -15.12
N SER A 918 19.61 -40.24 -15.84
CA SER A 918 19.89 -38.88 -15.39
C SER A 918 19.48 -37.89 -16.46
N LEU A 919 18.73 -36.86 -16.05
CA LEU A 919 18.33 -35.75 -16.88
C LEU A 919 18.80 -34.46 -16.22
N SER A 920 19.54 -33.64 -16.94
CA SER A 920 19.89 -32.28 -16.51
C SER A 920 19.46 -31.29 -17.59
N SER A 921 18.60 -30.35 -17.24
CA SER A 921 18.21 -29.24 -18.11
C SER A 921 18.62 -27.93 -17.46
N LYS A 922 19.31 -27.07 -18.23
CA LYS A 922 19.78 -25.75 -17.80
C LYS A 922 19.28 -24.70 -18.75
N SER A 923 18.51 -23.74 -18.24
CA SER A 923 17.91 -22.67 -19.02
C SER A 923 18.50 -21.32 -18.63
N TYR A 924 18.88 -20.53 -19.64
CA TYR A 924 19.38 -19.16 -19.48
C TYR A 924 18.50 -18.23 -20.30
N VAL A 925 17.85 -17.26 -19.65
CA VAL A 925 16.93 -16.33 -20.32
C VAL A 925 17.25 -14.89 -19.93
N ALA A 926 17.35 -14.02 -20.93
CA ALA A 926 17.33 -12.57 -20.76
C ALA A 926 15.98 -12.03 -21.23
N ALA A 927 15.36 -11.18 -20.42
CA ALA A 927 14.05 -10.61 -20.71
C ALA A 927 14.08 -9.08 -20.60
N ILE A 928 13.35 -8.40 -21.48
CA ILE A 928 13.04 -6.97 -21.38
C ILE A 928 11.56 -6.75 -21.67
N SER A 929 10.93 -5.90 -20.88
CA SER A 929 9.52 -5.54 -20.97
C SER A 929 9.36 -4.04 -20.79
N HIS A 930 8.42 -3.42 -21.50
CA HIS A 930 8.05 -2.02 -21.35
C HIS A 930 6.54 -1.91 -21.20
N SER A 931 6.12 -1.22 -20.14
CA SER A 931 4.72 -0.89 -19.86
C SER A 931 4.54 0.62 -19.99
N LEU A 932 3.61 1.03 -20.85
CA LEU A 932 3.30 2.43 -21.16
C LEU A 932 1.79 2.68 -21.12
N GLY A 933 1.35 3.47 -20.16
CA GLY A 933 -0.02 3.94 -20.01
C GLY A 933 -0.22 5.30 -20.68
N THR A 934 -1.45 5.55 -21.11
CA THR A 934 -1.88 6.83 -21.68
C THR A 934 -3.09 7.37 -20.92
N ASP A 935 -3.29 8.69 -20.94
CA ASP A 935 -4.38 9.36 -20.21
C ASP A 935 -5.80 8.98 -20.72
N ASN A 936 -5.92 8.25 -21.83
CA ASN A 936 -7.20 7.76 -22.37
C ASN A 936 -7.52 6.30 -21.99
N GLY A 937 -6.87 5.74 -20.97
CA GLY A 937 -7.15 4.39 -20.48
C GLY A 937 -6.54 3.26 -21.31
N LEU A 938 -5.54 3.53 -22.17
CA LEU A 938 -4.80 2.47 -22.86
C LEU A 938 -3.49 2.19 -22.13
N THR A 939 -3.17 0.91 -21.95
CA THR A 939 -1.89 0.45 -21.43
C THR A 939 -1.28 -0.54 -22.40
N TRP A 940 -0.13 -0.17 -22.97
CA TRP A 940 0.68 -1.01 -23.83
C TRP A 940 1.71 -1.75 -22.98
N ARG A 941 1.75 -3.08 -23.09
CA ARG A 941 2.80 -3.92 -22.52
C ARG A 941 3.44 -4.73 -23.64
N TYR A 942 4.73 -4.62 -23.81
CA TYR A 942 5.42 -5.38 -24.85
C TYR A 942 6.84 -5.71 -24.43
N GLY A 943 7.33 -6.85 -24.91
CA GLY A 943 8.62 -7.34 -24.49
C GLY A 943 9.20 -8.41 -25.40
N LEU A 944 10.47 -8.70 -25.12
CA LEU A 944 11.25 -9.71 -25.80
C LEU A 944 12.02 -10.50 -24.74
N GLU A 945 11.96 -11.82 -24.87
CA GLU A 945 12.72 -12.78 -24.07
C GLU A 945 13.54 -13.64 -25.02
N GLY A 946 14.81 -13.86 -24.70
CA GLY A 946 15.72 -14.62 -25.52
C GLY A 946 16.68 -15.42 -24.67
N GLY A 947 16.98 -16.64 -25.09
CA GLY A 947 17.74 -17.57 -24.27
C GLY A 947 18.05 -18.88 -24.96
N TRP A 948 18.56 -19.83 -24.19
CA TRP A 948 18.77 -21.20 -24.62
C TRP A 948 18.63 -22.16 -23.45
N ILE A 949 18.33 -23.41 -23.78
CA ILE A 949 18.13 -24.53 -22.89
C ILE A 949 19.14 -25.59 -23.30
N ASP A 950 20.06 -25.95 -22.40
CA ASP A 950 20.98 -27.08 -22.59
C ASP A 950 20.42 -28.28 -21.83
N THR A 951 19.99 -29.31 -22.55
CA THR A 951 19.47 -30.55 -21.98
C THR A 951 20.47 -31.68 -22.20
N ARG A 952 20.77 -32.43 -21.14
CA ARG A 952 21.59 -33.64 -21.17
C ARG A 952 20.81 -34.77 -20.53
N ALA A 953 20.59 -35.83 -21.28
CA ALA A 953 20.04 -37.07 -20.78
C ALA A 953 21.12 -38.16 -20.90
N SER A 954 21.24 -38.99 -19.89
CA SER A 954 22.05 -40.21 -19.94
C SER A 954 21.25 -41.34 -19.31
N GLY A 955 21.03 -42.41 -20.04
CA GLY A 955 20.39 -43.61 -19.52
C GLY A 955 21.31 -44.81 -19.72
N PHE A 956 21.42 -45.68 -18.73
CA PHE A 956 22.07 -46.97 -18.89
C PHE A 956 21.23 -48.06 -18.20
N ALA A 957 21.26 -49.27 -18.76
CA ALA A 957 20.58 -50.42 -18.21
C ALA A 957 21.51 -51.64 -18.21
N GLU A 958 21.59 -52.31 -17.07
CA GLU A 958 22.34 -53.54 -16.84
C GLU A 958 21.35 -54.64 -16.47
N PHE A 959 21.29 -55.73 -17.24
CA PHE A 959 20.48 -56.90 -16.91
C PHE A 959 21.39 -58.09 -16.59
N PHE A 960 21.20 -58.67 -15.39
CA PHE A 960 22.06 -59.70 -14.82
C PHE A 960 21.61 -61.12 -15.22
N GLU A 961 22.56 -62.06 -15.33
CA GLU A 961 22.31 -63.48 -15.58
C GLU A 961 21.33 -64.10 -14.57
N LEU A 962 20.12 -64.49 -15.03
CA LEU A 962 19.21 -65.33 -14.25
C LEU A 962 19.68 -66.79 -14.14
N PHE A 963 20.41 -67.30 -15.16
CA PHE A 963 20.83 -68.70 -15.25
C PHE A 963 22.24 -68.84 -15.86
N SER A 964 23.16 -69.46 -15.12
CA SER A 964 24.60 -69.59 -15.43
C SER A 964 24.97 -70.45 -16.66
N LEU A 965 24.02 -70.77 -17.55
CA LEU A 965 24.19 -71.79 -18.58
C LEU A 965 23.65 -71.44 -19.97
N PHE A 966 22.94 -70.32 -20.19
CA PHE A 966 22.27 -70.10 -21.49
C PHE A 966 22.25 -68.68 -22.09
N VAL A 967 22.42 -67.56 -21.35
CA VAL A 967 22.51 -66.19 -21.93
C VAL A 967 23.46 -65.31 -21.10
N PRO A 968 24.44 -64.59 -21.70
CA PRO A 968 25.38 -63.73 -20.97
C PRO A 968 24.75 -62.40 -20.50
N ASP A 969 25.34 -61.76 -19.48
CA ASP A 969 24.97 -60.41 -19.01
C ASP A 969 24.79 -59.43 -20.20
N VAL A 970 23.70 -58.67 -20.18
CA VAL A 970 23.39 -57.65 -21.21
C VAL A 970 23.53 -56.28 -20.58
N THR A 971 24.66 -55.62 -20.85
CA THR A 971 24.86 -54.19 -20.57
C THR A 971 24.45 -53.40 -21.82
N ILE A 972 23.46 -52.52 -21.67
CA ILE A 972 23.16 -51.49 -22.66
C ILE A 972 24.04 -50.28 -22.29
N ASP A 973 25.04 -50.00 -23.13
CA ASP A 973 25.96 -48.87 -22.92
C ASP A 973 25.19 -47.56 -22.75
N PRO A 974 25.68 -46.62 -21.91
CA PRO A 974 24.98 -45.37 -21.64
C PRO A 974 24.76 -44.56 -22.92
N GLU A 975 23.50 -44.29 -23.24
CA GLU A 975 23.13 -43.40 -24.33
C GLU A 975 23.14 -41.96 -23.80
N GLU A 976 24.18 -41.20 -24.14
CA GLU A 976 24.25 -39.77 -23.82
C GLU A 976 23.65 -38.95 -24.97
N ALA A 977 22.52 -38.31 -24.69
CA ALA A 977 21.90 -37.34 -25.57
C ALA A 977 22.12 -35.93 -25.00
N SER A 978 22.75 -35.05 -25.77
CA SER A 978 22.84 -33.63 -25.44
C SER A 978 22.19 -32.80 -26.52
N ASN A 979 21.24 -31.95 -26.16
CA ASN A 979 20.57 -31.05 -27.07
C ASN A 979 20.64 -29.62 -26.54
N ARG A 980 20.75 -28.66 -27.46
CA ARG A 980 20.61 -27.23 -27.15
C ARG A 980 19.46 -26.66 -27.96
N THR A 981 18.46 -26.14 -27.26
CA THR A 981 17.29 -25.49 -27.86
C THR A 981 17.37 -23.99 -27.57
N ASN A 982 17.42 -23.17 -28.62
CA ASN A 982 17.30 -21.72 -28.50
C ASN A 982 15.84 -21.35 -28.26
N LEU A 983 15.60 -20.39 -27.37
CA LEU A 983 14.28 -19.87 -27.03
C LEU A 983 14.21 -18.40 -27.38
N THR A 984 13.16 -18.00 -28.09
CA THR A 984 12.78 -16.59 -28.22
C THR A 984 11.28 -16.45 -28.02
N ARG A 985 10.88 -15.45 -27.23
CA ARG A 985 9.48 -15.06 -27.05
C ARG A 985 9.34 -13.56 -27.26
N ALA A 986 8.41 -13.15 -28.11
CA ALA A 986 8.03 -11.74 -28.25
C ALA A 986 6.53 -11.61 -27.95
N TYR A 987 6.14 -10.51 -27.30
CA TYR A 987 4.74 -10.26 -27.02
C TYR A 987 4.39 -8.78 -27.12
N VAL A 988 3.15 -8.52 -27.52
CA VAL A 988 2.46 -7.22 -27.43
C VAL A 988 1.11 -7.49 -26.79
N ASP A 989 0.77 -6.65 -25.82
CA ASP A 989 -0.43 -6.70 -25.02
C ASP A 989 -0.96 -5.27 -24.86
N LEU A 990 -2.27 -5.12 -25.06
CA LEU A 990 -2.98 -3.86 -24.98
C LEU A 990 -4.17 -4.04 -24.03
N LEU A 991 -4.06 -3.48 -22.83
CA LEU A 991 -5.16 -3.34 -21.89
C LEU A 991 -5.87 -2.01 -22.14
N HIS A 992 -7.18 -2.05 -22.35
CA HIS A 992 -8.02 -0.90 -22.67
C HIS A 992 -9.13 -0.77 -21.63
N GLU A 993 -8.99 0.21 -20.75
CA GLU A 993 -10.01 0.64 -19.80
C GLU A 993 -10.95 1.63 -20.51
N ILE A 994 -12.01 1.09 -21.11
CA ILE A 994 -12.97 1.88 -21.91
C ILE A 994 -13.82 2.75 -20.98
N THR A 995 -14.27 2.16 -19.88
CA THR A 995 -14.91 2.82 -18.74
C THR A 995 -14.47 2.12 -17.45
N PRO A 996 -14.73 2.70 -16.27
CA PRO A 996 -14.51 2.01 -14.99
C PRO A 996 -15.13 0.60 -14.88
N ASP A 997 -16.22 0.38 -15.61
CA ASP A 997 -17.02 -0.84 -15.60
C ASP A 997 -16.82 -1.72 -16.85
N LEU A 998 -15.93 -1.34 -17.78
CA LEU A 998 -15.68 -2.08 -19.02
C LEU A 998 -14.21 -2.03 -19.41
N LYS A 999 -13.55 -3.18 -19.34
CA LYS A 999 -12.16 -3.39 -19.75
C LYS A 999 -12.10 -4.41 -20.89
N ALA A 1000 -11.18 -4.21 -21.82
CA ALA A 1000 -10.84 -5.19 -22.84
C ALA A 1000 -9.33 -5.34 -22.93
N GLU A 1001 -8.84 -6.54 -23.23
CA GLU A 1001 -7.42 -6.81 -23.33
C GLU A 1001 -7.14 -7.65 -24.58
N TYR A 1002 -6.11 -7.26 -25.32
CA TYR A 1002 -5.74 -7.87 -26.59
C TYR A 1002 -4.25 -8.14 -26.57
N ALA A 1003 -3.84 -9.40 -26.63
CA ALA A 1003 -2.44 -9.76 -26.66
C ALA A 1003 -2.12 -10.76 -27.78
N LEU A 1004 -0.91 -10.67 -28.27
CA LEU A 1004 -0.34 -11.60 -29.22
C LEU A 1004 1.06 -11.97 -28.76
N HIS A 1005 1.24 -13.24 -28.43
CA HIS A 1005 2.54 -13.81 -28.09
C HIS A 1005 3.04 -14.59 -29.31
N ALA A 1006 4.36 -14.57 -29.50
CA ALA A 1006 5.05 -15.33 -30.52
C ALA A 1006 6.21 -16.07 -29.86
N THR A 1007 6.21 -17.40 -29.98
CA THR A 1007 7.22 -18.28 -29.38
C THR A 1007 7.96 -19.00 -30.50
N TRP A 1008 9.29 -18.97 -30.42
CA TRP A 1008 10.20 -19.68 -31.31
C TRP A 1008 11.13 -20.57 -30.47
N LEU A 1009 11.16 -21.86 -30.77
CA LEU A 1009 12.08 -22.85 -30.21
C LEU A 1009 12.83 -23.51 -31.38
N ASP A 1010 14.16 -23.44 -31.39
CA ASP A 1010 14.99 -23.98 -32.48
C ASP A 1010 16.20 -24.73 -31.92
N GLY A 1011 16.37 -26.01 -32.26
CA GLY A 1011 17.43 -26.89 -31.75
C GLY A 1011 17.45 -28.26 -32.42
N ASP A 1012 18.33 -29.17 -31.99
CA ASP A 1012 18.45 -30.51 -32.59
C ASP A 1012 17.16 -31.32 -32.33
N GLY A 1013 16.28 -31.42 -33.33
CA GLY A 1013 14.99 -32.10 -33.21
C GLY A 1013 13.85 -31.24 -32.65
N THR A 1014 14.01 -29.91 -32.57
CA THR A 1014 12.93 -28.98 -32.18
C THR A 1014 12.87 -27.80 -33.14
N ASP A 1015 11.74 -27.58 -33.81
CA ASP A 1015 11.46 -26.41 -34.64
C ASP A 1015 10.01 -25.98 -34.42
N VAL A 1016 9.79 -25.19 -33.36
CA VAL A 1016 8.46 -24.68 -32.99
C VAL A 1016 8.41 -23.20 -33.29
N SER A 1017 7.50 -22.81 -34.16
CA SER A 1017 7.16 -21.41 -34.42
C SER A 1017 5.67 -21.22 -34.23
N ARG A 1018 5.26 -20.53 -33.17
CA ARG A 1018 3.83 -20.41 -32.83
C ARG A 1018 3.40 -18.98 -32.51
N LEU A 1019 2.21 -18.64 -33.00
CA LEU A 1019 1.45 -17.47 -32.58
C LEU A 1019 0.38 -17.88 -31.58
N GLU A 1020 0.30 -17.11 -30.51
CA GLU A 1020 -0.51 -17.36 -29.32
C GLU A 1020 -1.39 -16.13 -29.07
N PRO A 1021 -2.53 -16.00 -29.76
CA PRO A 1021 -3.45 -14.90 -29.54
C PRO A 1021 -4.16 -15.06 -28.19
N ARG A 1022 -4.38 -13.92 -27.52
CA ARG A 1022 -5.16 -13.83 -26.29
C ARG A 1022 -6.09 -12.63 -26.37
N LEU A 1023 -7.34 -12.82 -26.00
CA LEU A 1023 -8.39 -11.82 -26.12
C LEU A 1023 -9.28 -11.92 -24.89
N GLY A 1024 -9.56 -10.80 -24.24
CA GLY A 1024 -10.36 -10.75 -23.03
C GLY A 1024 -11.29 -9.54 -22.97
N VAL A 1025 -12.44 -9.71 -22.34
CA VAL A 1025 -13.34 -8.60 -21.97
C VAL A 1025 -13.85 -8.83 -20.54
N ALA A 1026 -13.86 -7.76 -19.76
CA ALA A 1026 -14.43 -7.72 -18.42
C ALA A 1026 -15.44 -6.58 -18.35
N TRP A 1027 -16.66 -6.88 -17.92
CA TRP A 1027 -17.78 -5.95 -17.91
C TRP A 1027 -18.57 -6.07 -16.62
N ALA A 1028 -18.83 -4.93 -15.97
CA ALA A 1028 -19.73 -4.81 -14.83
C ALA A 1028 -21.08 -4.21 -15.27
N PRO A 1029 -22.07 -5.04 -15.64
CA PRO A 1029 -23.39 -4.55 -16.07
C PRO A 1029 -24.19 -3.89 -14.93
N VAL A 1030 -23.92 -4.32 -13.70
CA VAL A 1030 -24.55 -3.89 -12.46
C VAL A 1030 -23.43 -3.80 -11.43
N GLU A 1031 -23.58 -2.86 -10.49
CA GLU A 1031 -22.65 -2.70 -9.38
C GLU A 1031 -22.43 -4.04 -8.65
N ASP A 1032 -21.17 -4.29 -8.27
CA ASP A 1032 -20.73 -5.49 -7.56
C ASP A 1032 -20.95 -6.83 -8.31
N GLN A 1033 -21.15 -6.78 -9.63
CA GLN A 1033 -21.18 -7.97 -10.50
C GLN A 1033 -20.25 -7.80 -11.69
N TRP A 1034 -19.36 -8.77 -11.92
CA TRP A 1034 -18.41 -8.75 -13.02
C TRP A 1034 -18.55 -9.99 -13.90
N LEU A 1035 -18.73 -9.76 -15.19
CA LEU A 1035 -18.71 -10.76 -16.25
C LEU A 1035 -17.37 -10.68 -16.97
N ARG A 1036 -16.65 -11.79 -17.04
CA ARG A 1036 -15.37 -11.89 -17.75
C ARG A 1036 -15.44 -13.00 -18.78
N ALA A 1037 -14.89 -12.74 -19.96
CA ALA A 1037 -14.78 -13.71 -21.03
C ALA A 1037 -13.40 -13.61 -21.66
N ALA A 1038 -12.77 -14.75 -21.93
CA ALA A 1038 -11.43 -14.81 -22.51
C ALA A 1038 -11.25 -15.97 -23.48
N PHE A 1039 -10.38 -15.76 -24.45
CA PHE A 1039 -9.75 -16.80 -25.25
C PHE A 1039 -8.23 -16.68 -25.12
N MET A 1040 -7.53 -17.80 -24.92
CA MET A 1040 -6.07 -17.85 -24.77
C MET A 1040 -5.51 -19.10 -25.43
N ARG A 1041 -4.45 -18.94 -26.24
CA ARG A 1041 -3.57 -20.03 -26.65
C ARG A 1041 -2.28 -20.01 -25.85
N GLN A 1042 -1.83 -21.16 -25.37
CA GLN A 1042 -0.58 -21.31 -24.60
C GLN A 1042 0.21 -22.53 -25.07
N SER A 1043 1.51 -22.36 -25.33
CA SER A 1043 2.43 -23.48 -25.58
C SER A 1043 3.11 -23.96 -24.29
N VAL A 1044 4.08 -24.86 -24.46
CA VAL A 1044 4.93 -25.41 -23.40
C VAL A 1044 5.50 -24.33 -22.45
N GLU A 1045 5.39 -24.61 -21.16
CA GLU A 1045 6.02 -23.84 -20.10
C GLU A 1045 7.44 -24.36 -19.85
N ILE A 1046 8.41 -23.46 -19.79
CA ILE A 1046 9.85 -23.81 -19.84
C ILE A 1046 10.45 -23.89 -18.41
N GLY A 1047 9.64 -23.67 -17.38
CA GLY A 1047 10.07 -23.68 -15.97
C GLY A 1047 10.93 -22.47 -15.56
N VAL A 1048 11.24 -21.56 -16.48
CA VAL A 1048 11.93 -20.29 -16.19
C VAL A 1048 10.89 -19.19 -15.99
N PRO A 1049 11.05 -18.30 -14.99
CA PRO A 1049 10.18 -17.14 -14.82
C PRO A 1049 10.12 -16.26 -16.08
N THR A 1050 9.05 -15.48 -16.23
CA THR A 1050 8.83 -14.62 -17.41
C THR A 1050 8.38 -13.21 -16.99
N LEU A 1051 8.73 -12.22 -17.81
CA LEU A 1051 8.19 -10.86 -17.72
C LEU A 1051 6.94 -10.68 -18.59
N ALA A 1052 6.50 -11.71 -19.32
CA ALA A 1052 5.28 -11.66 -20.10
C ALA A 1052 4.04 -11.73 -19.20
N PRO A 1053 2.92 -11.08 -19.59
CA PRO A 1053 1.64 -11.26 -18.91
C PRO A 1053 1.22 -12.74 -18.88
N ILE A 1054 0.78 -13.23 -17.72
CA ILE A 1054 0.41 -14.64 -17.52
C ILE A 1054 -1.11 -14.90 -17.58
N GLY A 1055 -1.93 -13.85 -17.65
CA GLY A 1055 -3.39 -13.93 -17.75
C GLY A 1055 -3.96 -12.82 -18.63
N ILE A 1056 -5.27 -12.83 -18.85
CA ILE A 1056 -5.98 -11.84 -19.67
C ILE A 1056 -7.26 -11.39 -18.93
N VAL A 1057 -7.45 -10.09 -18.75
CA VAL A 1057 -8.54 -9.46 -17.95
C VAL A 1057 -8.73 -10.11 -16.57
N GLY A 1058 -7.63 -10.49 -15.94
CA GLY A 1058 -7.61 -11.19 -14.64
C GLY A 1058 -7.86 -12.70 -14.73
N LEU A 1059 -8.23 -13.27 -15.87
CA LEU A 1059 -8.45 -14.71 -16.03
C LEU A 1059 -7.12 -15.47 -16.25
N GLN A 1060 -6.97 -16.59 -15.54
CA GLN A 1060 -5.89 -17.56 -15.73
C GLN A 1060 -6.49 -18.93 -16.08
N PRO A 1061 -5.94 -19.62 -17.09
CA PRO A 1061 -6.39 -20.95 -17.49
C PRO A 1061 -5.87 -22.05 -16.55
N ASN A 1062 -6.46 -23.26 -16.62
CA ASN A 1062 -5.92 -24.41 -15.88
C ASN A 1062 -4.61 -24.81 -16.56
N GLN A 1063 -3.58 -25.07 -15.76
CA GLN A 1063 -2.29 -25.50 -16.29
C GLN A 1063 -2.36 -26.99 -16.63
N ILE A 1064 -2.14 -27.32 -17.90
CA ILE A 1064 -2.05 -28.68 -18.41
C ILE A 1064 -0.64 -28.83 -18.99
N ALA A 1065 0.05 -29.90 -18.63
CA ALA A 1065 1.36 -30.20 -19.20
C ALA A 1065 1.21 -30.60 -20.67
N VAL A 1066 2.08 -30.04 -21.51
CA VAL A 1066 2.13 -30.32 -22.95
C VAL A 1066 3.57 -30.58 -23.37
N GLY A 1067 3.74 -31.38 -24.41
CA GLY A 1067 5.02 -31.61 -25.06
C GLY A 1067 5.57 -30.34 -25.71
N VAL A 1068 6.81 -30.42 -26.21
CA VAL A 1068 7.51 -29.27 -26.81
C VAL A 1068 6.75 -28.72 -28.03
N ASP A 1069 6.10 -29.61 -28.79
CA ASP A 1069 5.25 -29.26 -29.93
C ASP A 1069 3.79 -28.99 -29.53
N GLY A 1070 3.42 -29.18 -28.26
CA GLY A 1070 2.05 -29.06 -27.78
C GLY A 1070 1.59 -27.66 -27.46
N TYR A 1071 0.26 -27.47 -27.43
CA TYR A 1071 -0.40 -26.24 -27.02
C TYR A 1071 -1.82 -26.50 -26.51
N VAL A 1072 -2.34 -25.51 -25.78
CA VAL A 1072 -3.70 -25.51 -25.25
C VAL A 1072 -4.44 -24.28 -25.75
N ASP A 1073 -5.62 -24.50 -26.33
CA ASP A 1073 -6.59 -23.44 -26.62
C ASP A 1073 -7.67 -23.42 -25.55
N THR A 1074 -7.78 -22.30 -24.83
CA THR A 1074 -8.74 -22.13 -23.74
C THR A 1074 -9.77 -21.06 -24.09
N ALA A 1075 -11.06 -21.38 -23.96
CA ALA A 1075 -12.15 -20.41 -23.86
C ALA A 1075 -12.70 -20.41 -22.44
N GLN A 1076 -12.77 -19.25 -21.78
CA GLN A 1076 -13.16 -19.12 -20.37
C GLN A 1076 -14.21 -18.03 -20.18
N LEU A 1077 -15.19 -18.32 -19.32
CA LEU A 1077 -16.23 -17.40 -18.87
C LEU A 1077 -16.25 -17.41 -17.33
N GLN A 1078 -16.36 -16.24 -16.72
CA GLN A 1078 -16.51 -16.10 -15.27
C GLN A 1078 -17.55 -15.03 -14.94
N TRP A 1079 -18.42 -15.32 -13.98
CA TRP A 1079 -19.38 -14.38 -13.43
C TRP A 1079 -19.23 -14.33 -11.91
N ASP A 1080 -18.71 -13.23 -11.41
CA ASP A 1080 -18.63 -12.94 -9.98
C ASP A 1080 -19.76 -12.00 -9.59
N SER A 1081 -20.39 -12.26 -8.44
CA SER A 1081 -21.52 -11.46 -7.97
C SER A 1081 -21.57 -11.42 -6.45
N GLN A 1082 -21.48 -10.20 -5.91
CA GLN A 1082 -21.88 -9.93 -4.53
C GLN A 1082 -23.37 -9.57 -4.52
N TRP A 1083 -24.16 -10.39 -3.82
CA TRP A 1083 -25.61 -10.21 -3.76
C TRP A 1083 -26.05 -9.40 -2.55
N THR A 1084 -25.29 -9.51 -1.45
CA THR A 1084 -25.50 -8.77 -0.20
C THR A 1084 -24.13 -8.56 0.48
N ASP A 1085 -24.09 -7.79 1.56
CA ASP A 1085 -22.89 -7.60 2.40
C ASP A 1085 -22.40 -8.89 3.07
N ARG A 1086 -23.12 -10.02 2.94
CA ARG A 1086 -22.78 -11.31 3.54
C ARG A 1086 -22.84 -12.50 2.59
N PHE A 1087 -23.13 -12.29 1.30
CA PHE A 1087 -23.32 -13.38 0.35
C PHE A 1087 -22.74 -13.03 -1.02
N PHE A 1088 -21.85 -13.90 -1.49
CA PHE A 1088 -21.14 -13.79 -2.76
C PHE A 1088 -21.17 -15.13 -3.52
N THR A 1089 -21.21 -15.07 -4.84
CA THR A 1089 -21.07 -16.24 -5.71
C THR A 1089 -20.09 -15.99 -6.84
N SER A 1090 -19.35 -17.02 -7.23
CA SER A 1090 -18.54 -17.04 -8.45
C SER A 1090 -18.91 -18.25 -9.29
N MET A 1091 -19.27 -18.03 -10.56
CA MET A 1091 -19.55 -19.09 -11.53
C MET A 1091 -18.49 -19.04 -12.61
N SER A 1092 -17.89 -20.17 -12.97
CA SER A 1092 -16.91 -20.24 -14.05
C SER A 1092 -17.20 -21.41 -14.98
N TYR A 1093 -16.94 -21.19 -16.27
CA TYR A 1093 -16.95 -22.21 -17.29
C TYR A 1093 -15.67 -22.08 -18.12
N GLN A 1094 -15.06 -23.21 -18.43
CA GLN A 1094 -13.83 -23.27 -19.19
C GLN A 1094 -13.84 -24.47 -20.11
N HIS A 1095 -13.51 -24.24 -21.37
CA HIS A 1095 -13.30 -25.26 -22.39
C HIS A 1095 -11.84 -25.21 -22.84
N GLN A 1096 -11.16 -26.35 -22.81
CA GLN A 1096 -9.77 -26.49 -23.24
C GLN A 1096 -9.66 -27.56 -24.32
N GLU A 1097 -9.12 -27.20 -25.49
CA GLU A 1097 -8.65 -28.16 -26.49
C GLU A 1097 -7.14 -28.33 -26.30
N LEU A 1098 -6.72 -29.57 -26.12
CA LEU A 1098 -5.39 -29.97 -25.72
C LEU A 1098 -4.72 -30.67 -26.91
N HIS A 1099 -3.53 -30.20 -27.28
CA HIS A 1099 -2.72 -30.76 -28.36
C HIS A 1099 -1.36 -31.18 -27.82
N ASP A 1100 -0.99 -32.45 -28.05
CA ASP A 1100 0.25 -33.06 -27.56
C ASP A 1100 0.41 -32.85 -26.05
N MET A 1101 -0.53 -33.39 -25.28
CA MET A 1101 -0.58 -33.25 -23.83
C MET A 1101 0.11 -34.41 -23.12
N THR A 1102 0.54 -34.17 -21.89
CA THR A 1102 1.13 -35.19 -21.02
C THR A 1102 0.39 -35.24 -19.70
N ILE A 1103 -0.03 -36.43 -19.29
CA ILE A 1103 -0.59 -36.71 -17.96
C ILE A 1103 0.49 -37.43 -17.17
N GLY A 1104 1.00 -36.81 -16.10
CA GLY A 1104 1.89 -37.53 -15.19
C GLY A 1104 1.17 -38.70 -14.53
N LEU A 1105 1.81 -39.85 -14.40
CA LEU A 1105 1.24 -40.98 -13.67
C LEU A 1105 1.87 -41.03 -12.27
N PRO A 1106 1.14 -41.44 -11.23
CA PRO A 1106 1.75 -41.64 -9.92
C PRO A 1106 2.83 -42.71 -10.04
N LEU A 1107 4.00 -42.49 -9.43
CA LEU A 1107 5.14 -43.44 -9.46
C LEU A 1107 4.76 -44.83 -8.90
N THR A 1108 3.69 -44.90 -8.12
CA THR A 1108 3.14 -46.16 -7.59
C THR A 1108 2.20 -46.89 -8.57
N ALA A 1109 1.88 -46.32 -9.75
CA ALA A 1109 0.97 -46.92 -10.72
C ALA A 1109 1.53 -48.21 -11.37
N LEU A 1110 0.64 -49.12 -11.77
CA LEU A 1110 0.96 -50.36 -12.47
C LEU A 1110 0.25 -50.38 -13.84
N PRO A 1111 0.93 -50.71 -14.96
CA PRO A 1111 2.39 -50.86 -15.11
C PRO A 1111 3.15 -49.52 -14.98
N ALA A 1112 4.43 -49.60 -14.62
CA ALA A 1112 5.28 -48.48 -14.24
C ALA A 1112 5.71 -47.59 -15.43
N PHE A 1113 4.79 -46.77 -15.93
CA PHE A 1113 5.11 -45.64 -16.81
C PHE A 1113 5.03 -44.33 -16.02
N ASP A 1114 5.96 -43.40 -16.28
CA ASP A 1114 6.02 -42.13 -15.54
C ASP A 1114 4.99 -41.09 -16.05
N SER A 1115 4.52 -41.25 -17.29
CA SER A 1115 3.53 -40.37 -17.90
C SER A 1115 2.79 -41.02 -19.07
N LEU A 1116 1.60 -40.50 -19.36
CA LEU A 1116 0.78 -40.81 -20.53
C LEU A 1116 0.76 -39.60 -21.47
N THR A 1117 1.29 -39.77 -22.67
CA THR A 1117 1.27 -38.74 -23.73
C THR A 1117 0.08 -38.98 -24.67
N LEU A 1118 -0.67 -37.92 -24.99
CA LEU A 1118 -1.84 -37.98 -25.88
C LEU A 1118 -1.74 -36.88 -26.94
N GLU A 1119 -1.94 -37.23 -28.21
CA GLU A 1119 -1.88 -36.26 -29.32
C GLU A 1119 -2.99 -35.22 -29.24
N ARG A 1120 -4.18 -35.62 -28.78
CA ARG A 1120 -5.35 -34.73 -28.72
C ARG A 1120 -6.33 -35.10 -27.61
N ALA A 1121 -6.84 -34.09 -26.91
CA ALA A 1121 -7.93 -34.24 -25.95
C ALA A 1121 -8.75 -32.96 -25.77
N SER A 1122 -9.88 -33.03 -25.09
CA SER A 1122 -10.61 -31.86 -24.63
C SER A 1122 -11.08 -31.98 -23.18
N LEU A 1123 -11.19 -30.84 -22.51
CA LEU A 1123 -11.66 -30.73 -21.13
C LEU A 1123 -12.62 -29.55 -20.99
N ASP A 1124 -13.85 -29.83 -20.57
CA ASP A 1124 -14.85 -28.86 -20.17
C ASP A 1124 -14.98 -28.87 -18.64
N ARG A 1125 -14.90 -27.70 -18.02
CA ARG A 1125 -15.07 -27.52 -16.58
C ARG A 1125 -16.07 -26.41 -16.30
N ALA A 1126 -17.15 -26.72 -15.59
CA ALA A 1126 -18.08 -25.75 -15.04
C ALA A 1126 -18.01 -25.80 -13.51
N SER A 1127 -17.90 -24.65 -12.83
CA SER A 1127 -17.93 -24.61 -11.37
C SER A 1127 -18.74 -23.44 -10.83
N VAL A 1128 -19.30 -23.63 -9.64
CA VAL A 1128 -20.03 -22.62 -8.88
C VAL A 1128 -19.52 -22.63 -7.45
N THR A 1129 -19.07 -21.48 -6.97
CA THR A 1129 -18.64 -21.22 -5.59
C THR A 1129 -19.62 -20.26 -4.94
N ALA A 1130 -19.99 -20.53 -3.70
CA ALA A 1130 -20.84 -19.68 -2.86
C ALA A 1130 -20.16 -19.41 -1.52
N ASN A 1131 -20.00 -18.14 -1.17
CA ASN A 1131 -19.36 -17.67 0.06
C ASN A 1131 -20.39 -16.94 0.92
N PHE A 1132 -20.48 -17.33 2.20
CA PHE A 1132 -21.36 -16.73 3.19
C PHE A 1132 -20.57 -16.27 4.41
N ALA A 1133 -20.68 -14.98 4.75
CA ALA A 1133 -20.22 -14.45 6.03
C ALA A 1133 -21.36 -14.60 7.06
N LEU A 1134 -21.31 -15.67 7.86
CA LEU A 1134 -22.37 -16.01 8.82
C LEU A 1134 -22.35 -15.10 10.07
N GLY A 1135 -21.20 -14.49 10.35
CA GLY A 1135 -20.95 -13.65 11.52
C GLY A 1135 -20.53 -14.44 12.75
N ASN A 1136 -20.15 -13.73 13.81
CA ASN A 1136 -19.43 -14.26 14.98
C ASN A 1136 -18.16 -15.03 14.59
N GLY A 1137 -17.46 -14.53 13.57
CA GLY A 1137 -16.23 -15.12 13.04
C GLY A 1137 -16.41 -16.36 12.15
N PHE A 1138 -17.64 -16.75 11.81
CA PHE A 1138 -17.91 -17.89 10.93
C PHE A 1138 -18.03 -17.49 9.46
N GLY A 1139 -17.24 -18.13 8.61
CA GLY A 1139 -17.37 -18.11 7.15
C GLY A 1139 -17.69 -19.50 6.61
N LEU A 1140 -18.62 -19.58 5.66
CA LEU A 1140 -18.98 -20.81 4.95
C LEU A 1140 -18.68 -20.66 3.46
N SER A 1141 -17.84 -21.53 2.93
CA SER A 1141 -17.54 -21.66 1.50
C SER A 1141 -18.11 -22.98 1.00
N ALA A 1142 -18.78 -22.96 -0.15
CA ALA A 1142 -19.29 -24.16 -0.80
C ALA A 1142 -19.03 -24.08 -2.30
N THR A 1143 -18.34 -25.06 -2.84
CA THR A 1143 -18.00 -25.13 -4.25
C THR A 1143 -18.43 -26.47 -4.84
N TYR A 1144 -19.00 -26.43 -6.04
CA TYR A 1144 -19.31 -27.60 -6.85
C TYR A 1144 -18.70 -27.41 -8.22
N ALA A 1145 -18.01 -28.43 -8.73
CA ALA A 1145 -17.48 -28.46 -10.09
C ALA A 1145 -17.95 -29.72 -10.81
N ARG A 1146 -18.26 -29.55 -12.10
CA ARG A 1146 -18.53 -30.61 -13.03
C ARG A 1146 -17.51 -30.54 -14.15
N MET A 1147 -16.85 -31.66 -14.41
CA MET A 1147 -15.88 -31.79 -15.49
C MET A 1147 -16.36 -32.84 -16.47
N ASP A 1148 -16.13 -32.57 -17.75
CA ASP A 1148 -16.32 -33.51 -18.83
C ASP A 1148 -15.04 -33.52 -19.66
N SER A 1149 -14.50 -34.69 -19.96
CA SER A 1149 -13.22 -34.83 -20.64
C SER A 1149 -13.34 -35.90 -21.70
N GLU A 1150 -12.67 -35.69 -22.83
CA GLU A 1150 -12.69 -36.62 -23.95
C GLU A 1150 -11.26 -36.84 -24.45
N ASN A 1151 -10.86 -38.11 -24.52
CA ASN A 1151 -9.65 -38.54 -25.22
C ASN A 1151 -9.94 -38.56 -26.73
N LYS A 1152 -9.25 -37.71 -27.49
CA LYS A 1152 -9.42 -37.58 -28.95
C LYS A 1152 -8.23 -38.12 -29.73
N ASP A 1153 -7.34 -38.87 -29.07
CA ASP A 1153 -6.19 -39.51 -29.69
C ASP A 1153 -6.61 -40.85 -30.30
N GLU A 1154 -6.67 -40.92 -31.63
CA GLU A 1154 -7.08 -42.13 -32.38
C GLU A 1154 -6.13 -43.32 -32.16
N ALA A 1155 -4.90 -43.07 -31.71
CA ALA A 1155 -3.92 -44.12 -31.39
C ALA A 1155 -4.06 -44.64 -29.95
N SER A 1156 -4.80 -43.94 -29.09
CA SER A 1156 -4.99 -44.31 -27.69
C SER A 1156 -6.02 -45.44 -27.53
N VAL A 1157 -5.80 -46.30 -26.54
CA VAL A 1157 -6.67 -47.46 -26.26
C VAL A 1157 -8.08 -47.04 -25.84
N ASN A 1158 -8.20 -45.92 -25.11
CA ASN A 1158 -9.48 -45.35 -24.67
C ASN A 1158 -9.94 -44.17 -25.55
N PHE A 1159 -9.72 -44.24 -26.87
CA PHE A 1159 -10.21 -43.23 -27.82
C PHE A 1159 -11.73 -43.03 -27.71
N GLY A 1160 -12.16 -41.78 -27.57
CA GLY A 1160 -13.56 -41.38 -27.33
C GLY A 1160 -14.04 -41.59 -25.89
N GLY A 1161 -13.19 -42.12 -25.00
CA GLY A 1161 -13.44 -42.25 -23.57
C GLY A 1161 -13.04 -40.99 -22.78
N ALA A 1162 -13.12 -41.06 -21.44
CA ALA A 1162 -12.72 -39.96 -20.58
C ALA A 1162 -11.19 -39.93 -20.38
N LEU A 1163 -10.66 -38.76 -19.99
CA LEU A 1163 -9.28 -38.66 -19.58
C LEU A 1163 -9.08 -39.31 -18.20
N PRO A 1164 -7.99 -40.06 -17.98
CA PRO A 1164 -7.69 -40.64 -16.67
C PRO A 1164 -7.56 -39.56 -15.59
N PHE A 1165 -7.97 -39.90 -14.38
CA PHE A 1165 -7.92 -39.11 -13.15
C PHE A 1165 -8.75 -37.83 -13.11
N VAL A 1166 -9.59 -37.57 -14.10
CA VAL A 1166 -10.49 -36.40 -14.11
C VAL A 1166 -11.86 -36.77 -13.53
N PRO A 1167 -12.24 -36.27 -12.33
CA PRO A 1167 -13.53 -36.59 -11.73
C PRO A 1167 -14.68 -35.87 -12.42
N ARG A 1168 -15.74 -36.61 -12.79
CA ARG A 1168 -16.94 -36.01 -13.42
C ARG A 1168 -17.63 -34.96 -12.55
N ASN A 1169 -17.65 -35.20 -11.24
CA ASN A 1169 -18.20 -34.28 -10.26
C ASN A 1169 -17.21 -34.17 -9.11
N SER A 1170 -17.02 -32.96 -8.61
CA SER A 1170 -16.27 -32.71 -7.39
C SER A 1170 -16.97 -31.61 -6.59
N GLY A 1171 -16.75 -31.59 -5.29
CA GLY A 1171 -17.35 -30.56 -4.45
C GLY A 1171 -16.62 -30.41 -3.13
N GLN A 1172 -16.79 -29.25 -2.53
CA GLN A 1172 -16.26 -28.95 -1.21
C GLN A 1172 -17.26 -28.08 -0.45
N VAL A 1173 -17.41 -28.36 0.84
CA VAL A 1173 -18.05 -27.45 1.78
C VAL A 1173 -17.11 -27.24 2.96
N ALA A 1174 -16.67 -26.00 3.15
CA ALA A 1174 -15.72 -25.61 4.19
C ALA A 1174 -16.37 -24.59 5.15
N LEU A 1175 -16.30 -24.89 6.45
CA LEU A 1175 -16.69 -23.97 7.51
C LEU A 1175 -15.41 -23.50 8.22
N THR A 1176 -15.14 -22.21 8.17
CA THR A 1176 -14.03 -21.57 8.87
C THR A 1176 -14.56 -20.73 10.02
N TRP A 1177 -13.91 -20.84 11.18
CA TRP A 1177 -14.17 -20.05 12.36
C TRP A 1177 -12.90 -19.33 12.79
N VAL A 1178 -13.02 -18.02 13.00
CA VAL A 1178 -11.94 -17.14 13.45
C VAL A 1178 -12.39 -16.42 14.71
N ASN A 1179 -11.49 -16.24 15.67
CA ASN A 1179 -11.79 -15.44 16.85
C ASN A 1179 -10.61 -14.57 17.30
N GLU A 1180 -10.92 -13.57 18.14
CA GLU A 1180 -9.95 -12.64 18.72
C GLU A 1180 -8.94 -13.29 19.69
N ALA A 1181 -9.11 -14.56 20.05
CA ALA A 1181 -8.09 -15.34 20.74
C ALA A 1181 -6.97 -15.86 19.79
N LYS A 1182 -6.96 -15.34 18.55
CA LYS A 1182 -6.02 -15.68 17.47
C LYS A 1182 -6.08 -17.16 17.10
N VAL A 1183 -7.29 -17.71 17.09
CA VAL A 1183 -7.57 -19.07 16.61
C VAL A 1183 -8.28 -18.97 15.27
N LYS A 1184 -7.77 -19.67 14.26
CA LYS A 1184 -8.46 -19.95 13.00
C LYS A 1184 -8.60 -21.45 12.86
N ALA A 1185 -9.83 -21.93 12.75
CA ALA A 1185 -10.12 -23.35 12.56
C ALA A 1185 -11.01 -23.53 11.33
N THR A 1186 -10.66 -24.48 10.46
CA THR A 1186 -11.43 -24.82 9.26
C THR A 1186 -11.75 -26.30 9.28
N ILE A 1187 -13.00 -26.66 8.96
CA ILE A 1187 -13.41 -28.03 8.68
C ILE A 1187 -13.95 -28.05 7.26
N ALA A 1188 -13.41 -28.93 6.41
CA ALA A 1188 -13.78 -29.07 5.01
C ALA A 1188 -14.22 -30.50 4.72
N ALA A 1189 -15.40 -30.66 4.14
CA ALA A 1189 -15.85 -31.91 3.56
C ALA A 1189 -15.60 -31.85 2.05
N ASN A 1190 -14.75 -32.73 1.54
CA ASN A 1190 -14.39 -32.81 0.13
C ASN A 1190 -15.03 -34.05 -0.49
N TYR A 1191 -15.56 -33.91 -1.70
CA TYR A 1191 -16.12 -34.99 -2.50
C TYR A 1191 -15.40 -35.08 -3.83
N ILE A 1192 -14.93 -36.28 -4.15
CA ILE A 1192 -14.37 -36.63 -5.45
C ILE A 1192 -15.26 -37.72 -6.04
N GLY A 1193 -15.88 -37.42 -7.18
CA GLY A 1193 -16.73 -38.36 -7.90
C GLY A 1193 -15.94 -39.41 -8.67
N LYS A 1194 -16.68 -40.36 -9.24
CA LYS A 1194 -16.18 -41.39 -10.15
C LYS A 1194 -15.33 -40.81 -11.28
N ARG A 1195 -14.25 -41.51 -11.61
CA ARG A 1195 -13.28 -41.14 -12.65
C ARG A 1195 -12.62 -42.39 -13.22
N ASP A 1196 -12.08 -42.27 -14.42
CA ASP A 1196 -11.23 -43.32 -15.00
C ASP A 1196 -9.87 -43.27 -14.28
N GLY A 1197 -9.28 -44.42 -13.95
CA GLY A 1197 -8.05 -44.55 -13.19
C GLY A 1197 -6.81 -44.84 -14.04
N ASP A 1198 -6.99 -45.15 -15.31
CA ASP A 1198 -5.92 -45.54 -16.23
C ASP A 1198 -6.33 -45.25 -17.69
N ASP A 1199 -5.41 -45.51 -18.62
CA ASP A 1199 -5.56 -45.27 -20.06
C ASP A 1199 -6.49 -46.27 -20.78
N ILE A 1200 -6.99 -47.30 -20.08
CA ILE A 1200 -7.96 -48.28 -20.59
C ILE A 1200 -9.38 -48.07 -20.03
N GLY A 1201 -9.58 -47.07 -19.17
CA GLY A 1201 -10.90 -46.67 -18.66
C GLY A 1201 -11.38 -47.45 -17.44
N THR A 1202 -10.48 -47.96 -16.59
CA THR A 1202 -10.86 -48.62 -15.33
C THR A 1202 -11.50 -47.60 -14.38
N GLU A 1203 -12.77 -47.81 -14.02
CA GLU A 1203 -13.50 -46.88 -13.17
C GLU A 1203 -13.03 -46.95 -11.71
N LEU A 1204 -12.65 -45.80 -11.14
CA LEU A 1204 -12.41 -45.61 -9.70
C LEU A 1204 -13.68 -45.08 -9.04
N ASP A 1205 -14.01 -45.63 -7.88
CA ASP A 1205 -15.17 -45.22 -7.08
C ASP A 1205 -15.04 -43.79 -6.53
N ASP A 1206 -16.20 -43.20 -6.22
CA ASP A 1206 -16.28 -41.91 -5.54
C ASP A 1206 -15.94 -42.02 -4.06
N PHE A 1207 -15.47 -40.91 -3.46
CA PHE A 1207 -15.11 -40.88 -2.05
C PHE A 1207 -15.30 -39.49 -1.43
N TRP A 1208 -15.40 -39.49 -0.09
CA TRP A 1208 -15.47 -38.29 0.73
C TRP A 1208 -14.30 -38.23 1.70
N THR A 1209 -13.66 -37.06 1.82
CA THR A 1209 -12.74 -36.79 2.93
C THR A 1209 -13.31 -35.70 3.82
N LEU A 1210 -13.03 -35.81 5.13
CA LEU A 1210 -13.28 -34.75 6.09
C LEU A 1210 -11.93 -34.30 6.63
N ASP A 1211 -11.58 -33.06 6.34
CA ASP A 1211 -10.32 -32.46 6.69
C ASP A 1211 -10.56 -31.35 7.72
N ALA A 1212 -9.65 -31.19 8.66
CA ALA A 1212 -9.70 -30.15 9.68
C ALA A 1212 -8.33 -29.50 9.85
N ASN A 1213 -8.30 -28.17 9.92
CA ASN A 1213 -7.09 -27.39 10.17
C ASN A 1213 -7.36 -26.43 11.33
N MET A 1214 -6.38 -26.23 12.21
CA MET A 1214 -6.41 -25.23 13.27
C MET A 1214 -5.05 -24.55 13.38
N ILE A 1215 -5.07 -23.23 13.35
CA ILE A 1215 -3.93 -22.36 13.63
C ILE A 1215 -4.24 -21.59 14.90
N TRP A 1216 -3.29 -21.57 15.85
CA TRP A 1216 -3.38 -20.77 17.05
C TRP A 1216 -2.11 -19.94 17.26
N GLU A 1217 -2.26 -18.62 17.33
CA GLU A 1217 -1.15 -17.67 17.44
C GLU A 1217 -1.17 -16.82 18.73
N PRO A 1218 -0.92 -17.41 19.91
CA PRO A 1218 -1.00 -16.69 21.18
C PRO A 1218 0.17 -15.72 21.43
N PHE A 1219 0.06 -14.95 22.51
CA PHE A 1219 1.13 -14.08 23.04
C PHE A 1219 1.70 -13.12 21.98
N ASP A 1220 0.83 -12.33 21.36
CA ASP A 1220 1.21 -11.38 20.29
C ASP A 1220 1.93 -12.07 19.12
N LYS A 1221 1.40 -13.23 18.72
CA LYS A 1221 1.87 -14.07 17.60
C LYS A 1221 3.33 -14.53 17.72
N ARG A 1222 3.91 -14.49 18.93
CA ARG A 1222 5.27 -14.99 19.18
C ARG A 1222 5.38 -16.51 19.00
N PHE A 1223 4.25 -17.19 19.16
CA PHE A 1223 4.15 -18.62 18.92
C PHE A 1223 3.05 -18.86 17.88
N ALA A 1224 3.25 -19.86 17.03
CA ALA A 1224 2.20 -20.42 16.19
C ALA A 1224 2.18 -21.94 16.38
N LEU A 1225 1.00 -22.47 16.67
CA LEU A 1225 0.72 -23.89 16.67
C LEU A 1225 -0.24 -24.16 15.52
N GLU A 1226 0.17 -25.00 14.58
CA GLU A 1226 -0.66 -25.41 13.45
C GLU A 1226 -0.89 -26.91 13.54
N VAL A 1227 -2.15 -27.33 13.46
CA VAL A 1227 -2.56 -28.74 13.49
C VAL A 1227 -3.55 -28.96 12.37
N ALA A 1228 -3.18 -29.78 11.40
CA ALA A 1228 -4.05 -30.23 10.32
C ALA A 1228 -4.25 -31.74 10.42
N ALA A 1229 -5.46 -32.20 10.13
CA ALA A 1229 -5.83 -33.59 10.06
C ALA A 1229 -6.64 -33.81 8.78
N PHE A 1230 -6.30 -34.83 8.01
CA PHE A 1230 -6.90 -35.13 6.72
C PHE A 1230 -7.52 -36.53 6.74
N ASN A 1231 -8.62 -36.72 5.99
CA ASN A 1231 -9.40 -37.95 5.92
C ASN A 1231 -9.76 -38.49 7.32
N LEU A 1232 -10.34 -37.63 8.16
CA LEU A 1232 -10.76 -37.97 9.53
C LEU A 1232 -11.76 -39.15 9.57
N LEU A 1233 -12.53 -39.32 8.50
CA LEU A 1233 -13.49 -40.43 8.35
C LEU A 1233 -12.81 -41.79 8.12
N ASP A 1234 -11.50 -41.80 7.82
CA ASP A 1234 -10.75 -43.01 7.43
C ASP A 1234 -11.36 -43.70 6.20
N GLU A 1235 -11.81 -42.88 5.25
CA GLU A 1235 -12.39 -43.35 4.00
C GLU A 1235 -11.32 -44.08 3.18
N LYS A 1236 -11.68 -45.25 2.66
CA LYS A 1236 -10.80 -46.04 1.79
C LYS A 1236 -11.19 -45.76 0.35
N PHE A 1237 -10.23 -45.26 -0.42
CA PHE A 1237 -10.39 -44.98 -1.84
C PHE A 1237 -9.13 -45.40 -2.60
N GLU A 1238 -9.22 -45.48 -3.91
CA GLU A 1238 -8.08 -45.76 -4.78
C GLU A 1238 -7.68 -44.50 -5.55
N ILE A 1239 -6.37 -44.29 -5.71
CA ILE A 1239 -5.83 -43.14 -6.47
C ILE A 1239 -5.67 -43.50 -7.93
N THR A 1240 -5.16 -44.71 -8.17
CA THR A 1240 -5.05 -45.41 -9.46
C THR A 1240 -5.45 -46.87 -9.19
N PRO A 1241 -5.87 -47.67 -10.19
CA PRO A 1241 -6.41 -49.01 -9.96
C PRO A 1241 -5.47 -49.89 -9.12
N GLY A 1242 -6.01 -50.42 -8.03
CA GLY A 1242 -5.25 -51.28 -7.12
C GLY A 1242 -4.25 -50.58 -6.20
N VAL A 1243 -4.17 -49.24 -6.23
CA VAL A 1243 -3.33 -48.44 -5.31
C VAL A 1243 -4.22 -47.71 -4.31
N PRO A 1244 -4.19 -48.07 -3.01
CA PRO A 1244 -4.96 -47.38 -2.00
C PRO A 1244 -4.47 -45.93 -1.84
N GLY A 1245 -5.43 -45.04 -1.60
CA GLY A 1245 -5.17 -43.67 -1.21
C GLY A 1245 -4.66 -43.54 0.22
N TRP A 1246 -4.30 -42.31 0.58
CA TRP A 1246 -3.83 -41.99 1.92
C TRP A 1246 -4.96 -42.17 2.96
N GLY A 1247 -4.64 -42.86 4.05
CA GLY A 1247 -5.53 -42.97 5.22
C GLY A 1247 -5.52 -41.71 6.08
N ARG A 1248 -5.90 -41.82 7.35
CA ARG A 1248 -5.80 -40.68 8.29
C ARG A 1248 -4.38 -40.11 8.33
N ALA A 1249 -4.27 -38.81 8.04
CA ALA A 1249 -3.03 -38.07 8.12
C ALA A 1249 -3.16 -36.91 9.12
N VAL A 1250 -2.11 -36.63 9.89
CA VAL A 1250 -2.05 -35.51 10.83
C VAL A 1250 -0.72 -34.80 10.67
N LYS A 1251 -0.73 -33.48 10.48
CA LYS A 1251 0.45 -32.61 10.49
C LYS A 1251 0.33 -31.64 11.66
N GLY A 1252 1.38 -31.55 12.47
CA GLY A 1252 1.45 -30.66 13.61
C GLY A 1252 2.78 -29.93 13.63
N THR A 1253 2.76 -28.60 13.54
CA THR A 1253 3.96 -27.76 13.58
C THR A 1253 3.86 -26.73 14.70
N PHE A 1254 5.01 -26.43 15.31
CA PHE A 1254 5.14 -25.38 16.30
C PHE A 1254 6.28 -24.47 15.94
N LYS A 1255 6.00 -23.17 15.89
CA LYS A 1255 6.92 -22.12 15.45
C LYS A 1255 7.07 -21.05 16.51
N VAL A 1256 8.31 -20.60 16.70
CA VAL A 1256 8.67 -19.49 17.59
C VAL A 1256 9.18 -18.34 16.73
N ARG A 1257 8.64 -17.14 16.94
CA ARG A 1257 9.01 -15.90 16.25
C ARG A 1257 9.72 -14.95 17.21
N PHE A 1258 10.85 -14.39 16.78
CA PHE A 1258 11.75 -13.57 17.60
C PHE A 1258 11.59 -12.09 17.32
#